data_AF-A0A6A6XE11-F1
#
_entry.id   AF-A0A6A6XE11-F1
#
_cell.length_a   1.000
_cell.length_b   1.000
_cell.length_c   1.000
_cell.angle_alpha   90.00
_cell.angle_beta   90.00
_cell.angle_gamma   90.00
#
_symmetry.space_group_name_H-M   'P 1'
#
loop_
_entity.id
_entity.type
_entity.pdbx_description
1 polymer ?
#
loop_
_entity_poly.entity_id
_entity_poly.type
_entity_poly.pdbx_seq_one_letter_code
_entity_poly.pdbx_strand_id
1 'polypeptide(L)'
;MSGSLAAFRNQRGDELRKLAEEHLQHDLNQSDRDTLKSAGSKVSTHATIGSLLGLGFGVYFAFRLRTMRLAYFRAFRAAEKPVEVRFADGRTEAVPDITQQLAPSKWGDAATYFFFSLGGLFFGGEVGFLTGTASASNTITRDPESRARIETAFKNYRIDVMKREIQSLEGKSGGPFDITFDARGILTWAQEDIIVHVSSQHFAVSFSLAFHFLLYISICCSHIFRTSERSKAQFHRANIHIMLLQILWLAAVAVAQESSQQVIETLTGSNRRLTGDDATPTLHLSDFSASIIATGTMSGVSTSTGAINATASMSSSENPYTQLVGASRTTAVNGTMTASTTTAAPVNTQPCNNYPEFCTRRYSNITEVCAHNSPFVVKNNAGSNQALPVLQQLNDGVRMLQGQAHIVNGTLYYCHTSCDLLNAGTVEDYLTTVTQWVAAHPFDVITIIFGNADYEQTGSDGKPLVTSSNFVAPIEASGLKQYIYQPPKTAMTLEDWPTLGELIISGKRVITFIDYNFDTTAVPYMLWEFYNIWETPYSPTNFDFPCTLGRPEGISDEKRDGMMYIANHNLNVEVSIAGASLLIPNTVELNVTNGLNGTGSLGLMSNQCTVDHGRPPNFLLVDYYNIGSFNGSVFEVAAQANNVTYNRKCCGTESLACVLAKPTVTYLGLVVAVVVAMIL
;
A
#
# COMPACT_ATOMS: atom_id res chain seq x y z
N MET A 1 39.81 25.87 -31.18
CA MET A 1 38.83 24.99 -31.87
C MET A 1 39.56 23.75 -32.36
N SER A 2 39.63 22.70 -31.54
CA SER A 2 40.14 21.36 -31.91
C SER A 2 39.97 20.43 -30.71
N GLY A 3 38.78 19.84 -30.55
CA GLY A 3 38.47 18.99 -29.39
C GLY A 3 37.20 18.15 -29.53
N SER A 4 36.81 17.78 -30.76
CA SER A 4 35.56 17.02 -31.01
C SER A 4 35.82 15.92 -32.06
N LEU A 5 36.53 14.87 -31.68
CA LEU A 5 36.74 13.69 -32.54
C LEU A 5 36.82 12.42 -31.70
N ALA A 6 35.96 11.44 -32.02
CA ALA A 6 35.87 10.12 -31.40
C ALA A 6 37.19 9.32 -31.41
N ALA A 7 38.18 9.74 -32.20
CA ALA A 7 39.53 9.16 -32.25
C ALA A 7 40.32 9.29 -30.93
N PHE A 8 40.05 10.32 -30.11
CA PHE A 8 40.75 10.53 -28.83
C PHE A 8 40.16 9.69 -27.66
N ARG A 9 38.97 9.08 -27.84
CA ARG A 9 38.35 8.21 -26.84
C ARG A 9 39.02 6.83 -26.76
N ASN A 10 39.63 6.37 -27.85
CA ASN A 10 40.45 5.14 -27.86
C ASN A 10 41.80 5.32 -27.16
N GLN A 11 42.41 6.52 -27.25
CA GLN A 11 43.72 6.77 -26.63
C GLN A 11 43.67 6.71 -25.10
N ARG A 12 42.63 7.26 -24.48
CA ARG A 12 42.45 7.20 -23.01
C ARG A 12 42.28 5.75 -22.53
N GLY A 13 41.53 4.93 -23.26
CA GLY A 13 41.37 3.50 -22.96
C GLY A 13 42.66 2.69 -23.16
N ASP A 14 43.43 2.99 -24.19
CA ASP A 14 44.72 2.33 -24.47
C ASP A 14 45.81 2.73 -23.46
N GLU A 15 45.83 3.98 -23.00
CA GLU A 15 46.75 4.44 -21.95
C GLU A 15 46.40 3.84 -20.58
N LEU A 16 45.12 3.77 -20.21
CA LEU A 16 44.68 3.11 -18.99
C LEU A 16 44.93 1.61 -19.03
N ARG A 17 44.75 0.98 -20.19
CA ARG A 17 45.08 -0.44 -20.41
C ARG A 17 46.58 -0.68 -20.31
N LYS A 18 47.40 0.21 -20.86
CA LYS A 18 48.86 0.12 -20.77
C LYS A 18 49.36 0.35 -19.34
N LEU A 19 48.76 1.29 -18.63
CA LEU A 19 49.02 1.52 -17.20
C LEU A 19 48.61 0.32 -16.35
N ALA A 20 47.45 -0.28 -16.61
CA ALA A 20 47.02 -1.50 -15.96
C ALA A 20 47.97 -2.67 -16.25
N GLU A 21 48.42 -2.81 -17.51
CA GLU A 21 49.40 -3.83 -17.90
C GLU A 21 50.76 -3.63 -17.21
N GLU A 22 51.22 -2.38 -17.07
CA GLU A 22 52.44 -2.03 -16.34
C GLU A 22 52.33 -2.43 -14.85
N HIS A 23 51.23 -2.11 -14.18
CA HIS A 23 51.00 -2.55 -12.79
C HIS A 23 50.83 -4.07 -12.66
N LEU A 24 50.19 -4.75 -13.62
CA LEU A 24 50.06 -6.20 -13.63
C LEU A 24 51.41 -6.92 -13.85
N GLN A 25 52.32 -6.31 -14.61
CA GLN A 25 53.64 -6.87 -14.89
C GLN A 25 54.66 -6.56 -13.78
N HIS A 26 54.58 -5.37 -13.17
CA HIS A 26 55.53 -4.90 -12.18
C HIS A 26 55.16 -5.29 -10.74
N ASP A 27 53.87 -5.22 -10.37
CA ASP A 27 53.44 -5.35 -8.97
C ASP A 27 52.96 -6.76 -8.60
N LEU A 28 52.81 -7.66 -9.59
CA LEU A 28 52.29 -9.02 -9.41
C LEU A 28 53.25 -10.10 -9.89
N ASN A 29 53.18 -11.27 -9.24
CA ASN A 29 53.90 -12.46 -9.70
C ASN A 29 53.13 -13.18 -10.81
N GLN A 30 53.79 -14.09 -11.53
CA GLN A 30 53.16 -14.86 -12.61
C GLN A 30 51.92 -15.64 -12.12
N SER A 31 51.98 -16.21 -10.92
CA SER A 31 50.84 -16.91 -10.29
C SER A 31 49.63 -16.01 -10.05
N ASP A 32 49.86 -14.74 -9.68
CA ASP A 32 48.81 -13.77 -9.41
C ASP A 32 48.15 -13.32 -10.73
N ARG A 33 48.96 -13.14 -11.78
CA ARG A 33 48.47 -12.88 -13.16
C ARG A 33 47.62 -14.02 -13.70
N ASP A 34 48.06 -15.26 -13.51
CA ASP A 34 47.32 -16.45 -13.95
C ASP A 34 46.00 -16.58 -13.17
N THR A 35 45.99 -16.20 -11.88
CA THR A 35 44.79 -16.16 -11.04
C THR A 35 43.80 -15.10 -11.53
N LEU A 36 44.25 -13.89 -11.85
CA LEU A 36 43.41 -12.82 -12.41
C LEU A 36 42.85 -13.19 -13.80
N LYS A 37 43.66 -13.83 -14.64
CA LYS A 37 43.23 -14.31 -15.96
C LYS A 37 42.18 -15.42 -15.83
N SER A 38 42.37 -16.34 -14.89
CA SER A 38 41.38 -17.38 -14.55
C SER A 38 40.08 -16.77 -14.02
N ALA A 39 40.17 -15.82 -13.08
CA ALA A 39 39.02 -15.11 -12.53
C ALA A 39 38.23 -14.37 -13.63
N GLY A 40 38.91 -13.65 -14.53
CA GLY A 40 38.27 -12.99 -15.68
C GLY A 40 37.58 -13.96 -16.64
N SER A 41 38.19 -15.13 -16.88
CA SER A 41 37.58 -16.17 -17.72
C SER A 41 36.29 -16.74 -17.13
N LYS A 42 36.18 -16.80 -15.78
CA LYS A 42 34.96 -17.25 -15.09
C LYS A 42 33.81 -16.26 -15.25
N VAL A 43 34.07 -14.96 -15.16
CA VAL A 43 33.03 -13.93 -15.41
C VAL A 43 32.47 -14.09 -16.82
N SER A 44 33.33 -14.20 -17.83
CA SER A 44 32.91 -14.39 -19.22
C SER A 44 32.16 -15.71 -19.43
N THR A 45 32.60 -16.78 -18.79
CA THR A 45 31.99 -18.12 -18.94
C THR A 45 30.60 -18.14 -18.32
N HIS A 46 30.44 -17.63 -17.11
CA HIS A 46 29.14 -17.58 -16.43
C HIS A 46 28.17 -16.62 -17.13
N ALA A 47 28.62 -15.45 -17.61
CA ALA A 47 27.79 -14.54 -18.39
C ALA A 47 27.30 -15.21 -19.70
N THR A 48 28.15 -15.99 -20.35
CA THR A 48 27.78 -16.74 -21.57
C THR A 48 26.77 -17.84 -21.27
N ILE A 49 27.01 -18.64 -20.23
CA ILE A 49 26.09 -19.71 -19.80
C ILE A 49 24.74 -19.12 -19.37
N GLY A 50 24.76 -18.07 -18.55
CA GLY A 50 23.57 -17.36 -18.10
C GLY A 50 22.76 -16.81 -19.28
N SER A 51 23.41 -16.19 -20.25
CA SER A 51 22.77 -15.68 -21.48
C SER A 51 22.07 -16.79 -22.28
N LEU A 52 22.73 -17.95 -22.45
CA LEU A 52 22.17 -19.10 -23.16
C LEU A 52 20.95 -19.70 -22.43
N LEU A 53 21.05 -19.87 -21.11
CA LEU A 53 19.95 -20.34 -20.27
C LEU A 53 18.77 -19.36 -20.30
N GLY A 54 19.08 -18.07 -20.17
CA GLY A 54 18.09 -16.99 -20.23
C GLY A 54 17.33 -16.97 -21.56
N LEU A 55 18.03 -17.10 -22.69
CA LEU A 55 17.40 -17.21 -24.01
C LEU A 55 16.49 -18.45 -24.09
N GLY A 56 16.96 -19.59 -23.58
CA GLY A 56 16.16 -20.82 -23.49
C GLY A 56 14.88 -20.64 -22.67
N PHE A 57 14.96 -20.00 -21.51
CA PHE A 57 13.80 -19.66 -20.68
C PHE A 57 12.86 -18.68 -21.39
N GLY A 58 13.40 -17.66 -22.06
CA GLY A 58 12.63 -16.71 -22.86
C GLY A 58 11.79 -17.42 -23.93
N VAL A 59 12.40 -18.30 -24.72
CA VAL A 59 11.69 -19.11 -25.72
C VAL A 59 10.64 -20.03 -25.08
N TYR A 60 10.94 -20.63 -23.93
CA TYR A 60 10.01 -21.48 -23.19
C TYR A 60 8.77 -20.71 -22.71
N PHE A 61 8.96 -19.53 -22.11
CA PHE A 61 7.86 -18.68 -21.65
C PHE A 61 7.03 -18.15 -22.82
N ALA A 62 7.66 -17.77 -23.94
CA ALA A 62 6.96 -17.39 -25.16
C ALA A 62 6.05 -18.53 -25.67
N PHE A 63 6.57 -19.76 -25.67
CA PHE A 63 5.80 -20.95 -26.04
C PHE A 63 4.63 -21.21 -25.08
N ARG A 64 4.84 -21.10 -23.76
CA ARG A 64 3.79 -21.27 -22.75
C ARG A 64 2.68 -20.23 -22.91
N LEU A 65 3.03 -18.95 -23.06
CA LEU A 65 2.07 -17.87 -23.22
C LEU A 65 1.23 -18.02 -24.49
N ARG A 66 1.88 -18.40 -25.61
CA ARG A 66 1.18 -18.72 -26.86
C ARG A 66 0.20 -19.88 -26.68
N THR A 67 0.63 -20.95 -26.00
CA THR A 67 -0.21 -22.13 -25.75
C THR A 67 -1.44 -21.76 -24.90
N MET A 68 -1.27 -20.91 -23.88
CA MET A 68 -2.38 -20.42 -23.07
C MET A 68 -3.34 -19.53 -23.87
N ARG A 69 -2.84 -18.57 -24.66
CA ARG A 69 -3.67 -17.71 -25.52
C ARG A 69 -4.53 -18.53 -26.50
N LEU A 70 -3.95 -19.58 -27.08
CA LEU A 70 -4.67 -20.50 -27.96
C LEU A 70 -5.74 -21.31 -27.20
N ALA A 71 -5.44 -21.76 -25.98
CA ALA A 71 -6.40 -22.49 -25.14
C ALA A 71 -7.59 -21.59 -24.74
N TYR A 72 -7.31 -20.36 -24.30
CA TYR A 72 -8.35 -19.36 -23.97
C TYR A 72 -9.21 -19.03 -25.18
N PHE A 73 -8.62 -18.79 -26.36
CA PHE A 73 -9.38 -18.51 -27.56
C PHE A 73 -10.28 -19.68 -27.98
N ARG A 74 -9.79 -20.93 -27.85
CA ARG A 74 -10.61 -22.13 -28.13
C ARG A 74 -11.76 -22.28 -27.13
N ALA A 75 -11.51 -22.04 -25.84
CA ALA A 75 -12.54 -22.07 -24.80
C ALA A 75 -13.60 -20.98 -25.04
N PHE A 76 -13.17 -19.75 -25.37
CA PHE A 76 -14.07 -18.64 -25.69
C PHE A 76 -14.93 -18.91 -26.93
N ARG A 77 -14.36 -19.59 -27.94
CA ARG A 77 -15.10 -20.00 -29.14
C ARG A 77 -16.09 -21.15 -28.88
N ALA A 78 -15.83 -21.99 -27.88
CA ALA A 78 -16.66 -23.15 -27.54
C ALA A 78 -17.78 -22.83 -26.53
N ALA A 79 -17.71 -21.69 -25.84
CA ALA A 79 -18.75 -21.26 -24.92
C ALA A 79 -20.00 -20.77 -25.67
N GLU A 80 -21.18 -21.16 -25.20
CA GLU A 80 -22.45 -20.64 -25.70
C GLU A 80 -22.53 -19.13 -25.44
N LYS A 81 -22.77 -18.35 -26.51
CA LYS A 81 -22.81 -16.89 -26.43
C LYS A 81 -24.25 -16.42 -26.34
N PRO A 82 -24.56 -15.44 -25.47
CA PRO A 82 -25.85 -14.75 -25.52
C PRO A 82 -25.95 -13.99 -26.83
N VAL A 83 -26.96 -14.33 -27.64
CA VAL A 83 -27.17 -13.75 -28.97
C VAL A 83 -27.85 -12.38 -28.87
N GLU A 84 -28.55 -12.11 -27.76
CA GLU A 84 -29.36 -10.92 -27.55
C GLU A 84 -29.28 -10.43 -26.09
N VAL A 85 -29.23 -9.11 -25.90
CA VAL A 85 -29.43 -8.45 -24.59
C VAL A 85 -30.84 -7.88 -24.56
N ARG A 86 -31.64 -8.27 -23.57
CA ARG A 86 -32.97 -7.71 -23.31
C ARG A 86 -32.88 -6.56 -22.32
N PHE A 87 -33.25 -5.37 -22.75
CA PHE A 87 -33.34 -4.19 -21.89
C PHE A 87 -34.67 -4.18 -21.14
N ALA A 88 -34.71 -3.52 -19.98
CA ALA A 88 -35.88 -3.48 -19.09
C ALA A 88 -37.13 -2.83 -19.73
N ASP A 89 -36.95 -2.13 -20.85
CA ASP A 89 -38.01 -1.52 -21.67
C ASP A 89 -38.54 -2.46 -22.78
N GLY A 90 -38.06 -3.71 -22.84
CA GLY A 90 -38.48 -4.70 -23.83
C GLY A 90 -37.68 -4.67 -25.14
N ARG A 91 -36.71 -3.76 -25.30
CA ARG A 91 -35.83 -3.76 -26.49
C ARG A 91 -34.84 -4.92 -26.45
N THR A 92 -34.57 -5.48 -27.62
CA THR A 92 -33.56 -6.54 -27.84
C THR A 92 -32.50 -6.00 -28.77
N GLU A 93 -31.23 -6.04 -28.36
CA GLU A 93 -30.09 -5.75 -29.24
C GLU A 93 -29.18 -6.97 -29.35
N ALA A 94 -28.72 -7.25 -30.58
CA ALA A 94 -27.79 -8.34 -30.85
C ALA A 94 -26.39 -7.97 -30.34
N VAL A 95 -25.75 -8.89 -29.60
CA VAL A 95 -24.37 -8.69 -29.14
C VAL A 95 -23.42 -8.83 -30.33
N PRO A 96 -22.57 -7.82 -30.64
CA PRO A 96 -21.63 -7.92 -31.75
C PRO A 96 -20.62 -9.05 -31.54
N ASP A 97 -20.44 -9.93 -32.54
CA ASP A 97 -19.48 -11.03 -32.45
C ASP A 97 -18.03 -10.53 -32.65
N ILE A 98 -17.36 -10.23 -31.55
CA ILE A 98 -15.95 -9.77 -31.53
C ILE A 98 -14.92 -10.91 -31.66
N THR A 99 -15.34 -12.15 -31.96
CA THR A 99 -14.43 -13.31 -32.01
C THR A 99 -13.33 -13.17 -33.05
N GLN A 100 -13.61 -12.54 -34.19
CA GLN A 100 -12.58 -12.30 -35.21
C GLN A 100 -11.54 -11.28 -34.75
N GLN A 101 -11.91 -10.34 -33.87
CA GLN A 101 -11.00 -9.31 -33.35
C GLN A 101 -10.09 -9.86 -32.24
N LEU A 102 -10.50 -10.93 -31.55
CA LEU A 102 -9.74 -11.61 -30.50
C LEU A 102 -8.93 -12.81 -31.01
N ALA A 103 -8.94 -13.07 -32.32
CA ALA A 103 -8.20 -14.19 -32.91
C ALA A 103 -6.67 -14.00 -32.76
N PRO A 104 -5.93 -15.04 -32.32
CA PRO A 104 -4.48 -14.97 -32.23
C PRO A 104 -3.84 -14.60 -33.58
N SER A 105 -2.95 -13.61 -33.58
CA SER A 105 -2.30 -13.12 -34.79
C SER A 105 -0.85 -13.63 -34.91
N LYS A 106 -0.40 -13.92 -36.13
CA LYS A 106 0.99 -14.36 -36.40
C LYS A 106 2.02 -13.31 -35.97
N TRP A 107 1.66 -12.03 -36.07
CA TRP A 107 2.51 -10.92 -35.63
C TRP A 107 2.59 -10.82 -34.11
N GLY A 108 1.49 -11.07 -33.39
CA GLY A 108 1.49 -11.15 -31.93
C GLY A 108 2.35 -12.31 -31.41
N ASP A 109 2.31 -13.45 -32.10
CA ASP A 109 3.18 -14.60 -31.80
C ASP A 109 4.66 -14.25 -32.06
N ALA A 110 4.98 -13.66 -33.21
CA ALA A 110 6.35 -13.27 -33.55
C ALA A 110 6.93 -12.25 -32.55
N ALA A 111 6.14 -11.23 -32.18
CA ALA A 111 6.52 -10.26 -31.15
C ALA A 111 6.73 -10.94 -29.79
N THR A 112 5.87 -11.89 -29.42
CA THR A 112 6.00 -12.62 -28.15
C THR A 112 7.32 -13.39 -28.08
N TYR A 113 7.69 -14.14 -29.13
CA TYR A 113 8.98 -14.84 -29.15
C TYR A 113 10.16 -13.89 -29.14
N PHE A 114 10.10 -12.79 -29.89
CA PHE A 114 11.18 -11.81 -29.95
C PHE A 114 11.43 -11.16 -28.57
N PHE A 115 10.40 -10.62 -27.93
CA PHE A 115 10.56 -9.88 -26.68
C PHE A 115 10.87 -10.77 -25.48
N PHE A 116 10.29 -11.96 -25.39
CA PHE A 116 10.64 -12.90 -24.31
C PHE A 116 12.05 -13.47 -24.50
N SER A 117 12.51 -13.71 -25.73
CA SER A 117 13.90 -14.13 -25.97
C SER A 117 14.89 -13.03 -25.63
N LEU A 118 14.56 -11.77 -25.98
CA LEU A 118 15.38 -10.61 -25.65
C LEU A 118 15.44 -10.35 -24.14
N GLY A 119 14.30 -10.40 -23.45
CA GLY A 119 14.24 -10.26 -21.99
C GLY A 119 14.93 -11.41 -21.26
N GLY A 120 14.77 -12.64 -21.76
CA GLY A 120 15.48 -13.81 -21.25
C GLY A 120 16.99 -13.70 -21.40
N LEU A 121 17.48 -13.27 -22.57
CA LEU A 121 18.90 -13.03 -22.82
C LEU A 121 19.49 -12.01 -21.84
N PHE A 122 18.80 -10.89 -21.61
CA PHE A 122 19.23 -9.84 -20.69
C PHE A 122 19.28 -10.33 -19.24
N PHE A 123 18.20 -10.93 -18.75
CA PHE A 123 18.12 -11.44 -17.39
C PHE A 123 19.15 -12.54 -17.12
N GLY A 124 19.29 -13.47 -18.07
CA GLY A 124 20.29 -14.53 -17.99
C GLY A 124 21.72 -14.02 -18.02
N GLY A 125 22.01 -13.02 -18.87
CA GLY A 125 23.32 -12.38 -18.94
C GLY A 125 23.72 -11.71 -17.64
N GLU A 126 22.80 -10.97 -17.00
CA GLU A 126 23.05 -10.26 -15.75
C GLU A 126 23.25 -11.23 -14.57
N VAL A 127 22.41 -12.26 -14.46
CA VAL A 127 22.59 -13.32 -13.44
C VAL A 127 23.90 -14.09 -13.66
N GLY A 128 24.24 -14.36 -14.92
CA GLY A 128 25.53 -14.95 -15.30
C GLY A 128 26.71 -14.06 -14.92
N PHE A 129 26.60 -12.75 -15.11
CA PHE A 129 27.62 -11.78 -14.70
C PHE A 129 27.80 -11.73 -13.18
N LEU A 130 26.72 -11.69 -12.41
CA LEU A 130 26.76 -11.69 -10.94
C LEU A 130 27.38 -12.96 -10.38
N THR A 131 26.93 -14.13 -10.85
CA THR A 131 27.47 -15.42 -10.41
C THR A 131 28.92 -15.62 -10.86
N GLY A 132 29.27 -15.15 -12.05
CA GLY A 132 30.65 -15.11 -12.54
C GLY A 132 31.55 -14.22 -11.67
N THR A 133 31.05 -13.06 -11.26
CA THR A 133 31.76 -12.12 -10.37
C THR A 133 31.96 -12.71 -8.98
N ALA A 134 30.96 -13.40 -8.42
CA ALA A 134 31.11 -14.12 -7.15
C ALA A 134 32.14 -15.25 -7.23
N SER A 135 32.13 -16.04 -8.32
CA SER A 135 33.10 -17.12 -8.57
C SER A 135 34.52 -16.59 -8.80
N ALA A 136 34.65 -15.48 -9.52
CA ALA A 136 35.90 -14.76 -9.74
C ALA A 136 36.45 -14.20 -8.41
N SER A 137 35.59 -13.56 -7.60
CA SER A 137 35.94 -13.06 -6.27
C SER A 137 36.49 -14.19 -5.39
N ASN A 138 35.79 -15.32 -5.32
CA ASN A 138 36.25 -16.47 -4.54
C ASN A 138 37.61 -17.02 -5.03
N THR A 139 37.88 -16.94 -6.34
CA THR A 139 39.15 -17.35 -6.94
C THR A 139 40.30 -16.43 -6.51
N ILE A 140 40.04 -15.13 -6.44
CA ILE A 140 41.01 -14.10 -6.03
C ILE A 140 41.25 -14.13 -4.51
N THR A 141 40.22 -14.42 -3.71
CA THR A 141 40.31 -14.39 -2.24
C THR A 141 40.81 -15.69 -1.61
N ARG A 142 41.06 -16.74 -2.40
CA ARG A 142 41.42 -18.08 -1.91
C ARG A 142 42.81 -18.14 -1.26
N ASP A 143 43.76 -17.37 -1.79
CA ASP A 143 45.10 -17.24 -1.20
C ASP A 143 45.23 -15.85 -0.54
N PRO A 144 45.33 -15.78 0.81
CA PRO A 144 45.45 -14.51 1.53
C PRO A 144 46.66 -13.67 1.11
N GLU A 145 47.78 -14.30 0.73
CA GLU A 145 48.98 -13.57 0.32
C GLU A 145 48.85 -13.01 -1.10
N SER A 146 48.34 -13.80 -2.05
CA SER A 146 48.00 -13.32 -3.40
C SER A 146 46.96 -12.20 -3.35
N ARG A 147 45.94 -12.34 -2.50
CA ARG A 147 44.93 -11.30 -2.27
C ARG A 147 45.57 -9.99 -1.82
N ALA A 148 46.46 -10.01 -0.83
CA ALA A 148 47.11 -8.80 -0.32
C ALA A 148 47.97 -8.11 -1.40
N ARG A 149 48.67 -8.89 -2.25
CA ARG A 149 49.44 -8.37 -3.39
C ARG A 149 48.53 -7.75 -4.45
N ILE A 150 47.44 -8.44 -4.82
CA ILE A 150 46.44 -7.95 -5.78
C ILE A 150 45.76 -6.67 -5.30
N GLU A 151 45.36 -6.60 -4.02
CA GLU A 151 44.77 -5.39 -3.43
C GLU A 151 45.76 -4.22 -3.43
N THR A 152 47.04 -4.47 -3.18
CA THR A 152 48.09 -3.44 -3.19
C THR A 152 48.36 -2.94 -4.61
N ALA A 153 48.52 -3.84 -5.57
CA ALA A 153 48.68 -3.49 -6.98
C ALA A 153 47.48 -2.68 -7.51
N PHE A 154 46.25 -3.07 -7.14
CA PHE A 154 45.04 -2.35 -7.51
C PHE A 154 44.96 -0.96 -6.88
N LYS A 155 45.37 -0.81 -5.61
CA LYS A 155 45.44 0.49 -4.93
C LYS A 155 46.46 1.41 -5.63
N ASN A 156 47.64 0.90 -5.97
CA ASN A 156 48.67 1.66 -6.67
C ASN A 156 48.20 2.11 -8.06
N TYR A 157 47.57 1.20 -8.81
CA TYR A 157 46.94 1.53 -10.08
C TYR A 157 45.89 2.65 -9.93
N ARG A 158 44.98 2.56 -8.95
CA ARG A 158 43.96 3.61 -8.72
C ARG A 158 44.60 4.95 -8.34
N ILE A 159 45.66 4.94 -7.54
CA ILE A 159 46.40 6.15 -7.18
C ILE A 159 46.98 6.81 -8.42
N ASP A 160 47.59 6.05 -9.32
CA ASP A 160 48.23 6.60 -10.52
C ASP A 160 47.20 7.02 -11.59
N VAL A 161 46.05 6.37 -11.66
CA VAL A 161 44.89 6.86 -12.44
C VAL A 161 44.42 8.22 -11.90
N MET A 162 44.21 8.35 -10.59
CA MET A 162 43.75 9.61 -9.97
C MET A 162 44.78 10.75 -10.13
N LYS A 163 46.08 10.46 -10.03
CA LYS A 163 47.14 11.47 -10.29
C LYS A 163 47.10 11.98 -11.73
N ARG A 164 46.89 11.08 -12.71
CA ARG A 164 46.79 11.46 -14.12
C ARG A 164 45.53 12.28 -14.40
N GLU A 165 44.44 11.97 -13.70
CA GLU A 165 43.20 12.73 -13.76
C GLU A 165 43.36 14.14 -13.18
N ILE A 166 44.01 14.26 -12.01
CA ILE A 166 44.37 15.54 -11.39
C ILE A 166 45.27 16.37 -12.32
N GLN A 167 46.32 15.78 -12.91
CA GLN A 167 47.18 16.48 -13.87
C GLN A 167 46.42 16.96 -15.12
N SER A 168 45.46 16.18 -15.60
CA SER A 168 44.58 16.57 -16.71
C SER A 168 43.66 17.75 -16.34
N LEU A 169 43.27 17.88 -15.08
CA LEU A 169 42.46 18.99 -14.57
C LEU A 169 43.29 20.26 -14.33
N GLU A 170 44.51 20.13 -13.80
CA GLU A 170 45.42 21.25 -13.54
C GLU A 170 45.90 21.96 -14.83
N GLY A 171 46.02 21.21 -15.93
CA GLY A 171 46.39 21.75 -17.25
C GLY A 171 45.36 22.68 -17.92
N LYS A 172 44.17 22.87 -17.33
CA LYS A 172 43.07 23.72 -17.87
C LYS A 172 42.93 25.06 -17.13
N SER A 173 44.03 25.73 -16.81
CA SER A 173 44.02 27.04 -16.14
C SER A 173 44.27 28.19 -17.14
N GLY A 174 43.23 28.95 -17.49
CA GLY A 174 43.35 30.16 -18.31
C GLY A 174 42.04 30.82 -18.75
N GLY A 175 41.26 31.38 -17.81
CA GLY A 175 40.09 32.25 -18.09
C GLY A 175 39.33 32.61 -16.81
N PRO A 176 38.81 33.84 -16.64
CA PRO A 176 38.38 34.38 -15.36
C PRO A 176 37.11 33.73 -14.81
N PHE A 177 37.05 33.66 -13.48
CA PHE A 177 35.88 33.29 -12.70
C PHE A 177 34.78 34.33 -12.91
N ASP A 178 33.68 33.93 -13.56
CA ASP A 178 32.44 34.70 -13.61
C ASP A 178 31.28 33.78 -13.19
N ILE A 179 30.56 34.18 -12.14
CA ILE A 179 29.40 33.45 -11.62
C ILE A 179 28.20 33.94 -12.42
N THR A 180 27.91 33.23 -13.52
CA THR A 180 26.57 33.22 -14.11
C THR A 180 26.14 31.77 -14.31
N PHE A 181 25.06 31.41 -13.61
CA PHE A 181 24.32 30.17 -13.79
C PHE A 181 23.82 30.09 -15.25
N ASP A 182 24.48 29.27 -16.07
CA ASP A 182 23.96 28.85 -17.38
C ASP A 182 23.64 27.35 -17.35
N ALA A 183 22.37 27.03 -17.63
CA ALA A 183 21.77 25.71 -17.64
C ALA A 183 22.38 24.73 -18.68
N ARG A 184 23.43 25.14 -19.41
CA ARG A 184 24.18 24.28 -20.33
C ARG A 184 25.35 23.52 -19.67
N GLY A 185 25.84 23.95 -18.50
CA GLY A 185 26.91 23.23 -17.77
C GLY A 185 26.45 21.93 -17.09
N ILE A 186 25.16 21.86 -16.74
CA ILE A 186 24.54 20.71 -16.06
C ILE A 186 24.32 19.53 -17.03
N LEU A 187 24.15 19.81 -18.33
CA LEU A 187 24.01 18.77 -19.36
C LEU A 187 25.34 18.15 -19.81
N THR A 188 26.48 18.79 -19.51
CA THR A 188 27.81 18.27 -19.82
C THR A 188 28.44 17.44 -18.69
N TRP A 189 27.83 17.42 -17.50
CA TRP A 189 28.26 16.60 -16.36
C TRP A 189 27.60 15.22 -16.31
N ALA A 190 26.57 14.98 -17.11
CA ALA A 190 25.84 13.70 -17.12
C ALA A 190 26.37 12.67 -18.14
N GLN A 191 27.51 12.91 -18.80
CA GLN A 191 27.90 12.12 -19.97
C GLN A 191 29.37 11.72 -20.13
N GLU A 192 30.20 11.78 -19.10
CA GLU A 192 31.51 11.11 -19.13
C GLU A 192 31.73 10.33 -17.83
N ASP A 193 32.19 9.08 -17.99
CA ASP A 193 32.53 8.03 -17.00
C ASP A 193 31.37 7.03 -16.78
N ILE A 194 31.35 5.82 -17.34
CA ILE A 194 32.40 4.81 -17.61
C ILE A 194 31.98 3.98 -18.85
N ILE A 195 32.93 3.19 -19.37
CA ILE A 195 32.81 2.13 -20.40
C ILE A 195 33.17 2.60 -21.81
N VAL A 196 34.07 1.84 -22.48
CA VAL A 196 33.82 1.12 -23.74
C VAL A 196 35.12 0.47 -24.24
N HIS A 197 35.21 -0.79 -24.72
CA HIS A 197 34.36 -1.58 -25.59
C HIS A 197 34.50 -3.07 -25.21
N VAL A 198 33.42 -3.83 -24.97
CA VAL A 198 32.55 -4.44 -26.00
C VAL A 198 31.11 -4.47 -25.48
N SER A 199 30.22 -3.60 -25.99
CA SER A 199 28.75 -3.80 -25.94
C SER A 199 27.96 -2.64 -26.60
N SER A 200 28.50 -1.42 -26.64
CA SER A 200 27.67 -0.23 -26.96
C SER A 200 27.35 0.02 -28.44
N GLN A 201 28.16 -0.47 -29.40
CA GLN A 201 27.83 -0.29 -30.82
C GLN A 201 26.62 -1.15 -31.26
N HIS A 202 26.37 -2.28 -30.59
CA HIS A 202 25.11 -3.03 -30.78
C HIS A 202 23.94 -2.39 -30.03
N PHE A 203 24.19 -1.70 -28.91
CA PHE A 203 23.16 -1.03 -28.12
C PHE A 203 22.58 0.20 -28.82
N ALA A 204 23.40 1.07 -29.43
CA ALA A 204 22.94 2.29 -30.11
C ALA A 204 22.18 2.01 -31.41
N VAL A 205 22.63 1.02 -32.19
CA VAL A 205 21.93 0.57 -33.40
C VAL A 205 20.59 -0.10 -33.02
N SER A 206 20.56 -0.86 -31.92
CA SER A 206 19.32 -1.49 -31.40
C SER A 206 18.34 -0.50 -30.77
N PHE A 207 18.84 0.56 -30.10
CA PHE A 207 18.03 1.67 -29.57
C PHE A 207 17.34 2.46 -30.69
N SER A 208 18.06 2.70 -31.79
CA SER A 208 17.50 3.36 -32.98
C SER A 208 16.46 2.49 -33.69
N LEU A 209 16.68 1.18 -33.78
CA LEU A 209 15.73 0.22 -34.35
C LEU A 209 14.47 0.02 -33.46
N ALA A 210 14.62 -0.02 -32.14
CA ALA A 210 13.50 -0.12 -31.19
C ALA A 210 12.64 1.16 -31.17
N PHE A 211 13.28 2.34 -31.26
CA PHE A 211 12.58 3.62 -31.35
C PHE A 211 11.83 3.78 -32.67
N HIS A 212 12.43 3.39 -33.81
CA HIS A 212 11.75 3.38 -35.11
C HIS A 212 10.62 2.33 -35.17
N PHE A 213 10.74 1.21 -34.45
CA PHE A 213 9.70 0.17 -34.34
C PHE A 213 8.47 0.65 -33.54
N LEU A 214 8.68 1.33 -32.42
CA LEU A 214 7.58 1.94 -31.63
C LEU A 214 6.89 3.07 -32.41
N LEU A 215 7.65 3.85 -33.17
CA LEU A 215 7.12 4.87 -34.07
C LEU A 215 6.30 4.26 -35.22
N TYR A 216 6.77 3.15 -35.82
CA TYR A 216 6.07 2.44 -36.90
C TYR A 216 4.78 1.75 -36.43
N ILE A 217 4.77 1.18 -35.22
CA ILE A 217 3.55 0.63 -34.58
C ILE A 217 2.55 1.73 -34.28
N SER A 218 3.01 2.89 -33.78
CA SER A 218 2.14 4.03 -33.50
C SER A 218 1.53 4.60 -34.80
N ILE A 219 2.32 4.71 -35.88
CA ILE A 219 1.85 5.15 -37.21
C ILE A 219 0.88 4.12 -37.84
N CYS A 220 1.13 2.81 -37.72
CA CYS A 220 0.22 1.77 -38.21
C CYS A 220 -1.11 1.73 -37.43
N CYS A 221 -1.07 1.89 -36.09
CA CYS A 221 -2.27 2.03 -35.27
C CYS A 221 -3.06 3.32 -35.59
N SER A 222 -2.37 4.40 -35.97
CA SER A 222 -2.99 5.65 -36.41
C SER A 222 -3.79 5.51 -37.70
N HIS A 223 -3.37 4.62 -38.61
CA HIS A 223 -4.04 4.41 -39.90
C HIS A 223 -5.27 3.48 -39.83
N ILE A 224 -5.34 2.58 -38.85
CA ILE A 224 -6.46 1.62 -38.70
C ILE A 224 -7.71 2.24 -38.05
N PHE A 225 -7.60 3.32 -37.27
CA PHE A 225 -8.70 3.86 -36.46
C PHE A 225 -9.43 5.11 -37.00
N ARG A 226 -9.31 5.40 -38.30
CA ARG A 226 -9.78 6.67 -38.89
C ARG A 226 -11.26 6.76 -39.28
N THR A 227 -12.18 5.96 -38.71
CA THR A 227 -13.60 5.96 -39.13
C THR A 227 -14.68 5.98 -38.03
N SER A 228 -14.39 6.39 -36.78
CA SER A 228 -15.46 6.64 -35.80
C SER A 228 -15.06 7.60 -34.68
N GLU A 229 -15.91 8.58 -34.35
CA GLU A 229 -15.61 9.62 -33.34
C GLU A 229 -15.44 9.08 -31.90
N ARG A 230 -15.92 7.87 -31.59
CA ARG A 230 -15.69 7.20 -30.29
C ARG A 230 -14.26 6.66 -30.12
N SER A 231 -13.46 6.51 -31.19
CA SER A 231 -12.09 5.94 -31.10
C SER A 231 -11.01 6.96 -30.72
N LYS A 232 -11.28 8.27 -30.80
CA LYS A 232 -10.30 9.33 -30.51
C LYS A 232 -9.90 9.39 -29.01
N ALA A 233 -10.81 9.06 -28.09
CA ALA A 233 -10.54 9.05 -26.64
C ALA A 233 -9.72 7.82 -26.18
N GLN A 234 -9.95 6.65 -26.79
CA GLN A 234 -9.13 5.45 -26.55
C GLN A 234 -7.73 5.57 -27.18
N PHE A 235 -7.61 6.27 -28.31
CA PHE A 235 -6.33 6.51 -28.98
C PHE A 235 -5.43 7.49 -28.18
N HIS A 236 -6.01 8.47 -27.48
CA HIS A 236 -5.23 9.33 -26.58
C HIS A 236 -4.73 8.60 -25.34
N ARG A 237 -5.54 7.70 -24.75
CA ARG A 237 -5.09 6.81 -23.66
C ARG A 237 -3.97 5.86 -24.09
N ALA A 238 -4.05 5.28 -25.28
CA ALA A 238 -3.02 4.38 -25.78
C ALA A 238 -1.68 5.10 -26.07
N ASN A 239 -1.71 6.32 -26.60
CA ASN A 239 -0.50 7.13 -26.81
C ASN A 239 0.15 7.60 -25.50
N ILE A 240 -0.66 7.88 -24.47
CA ILE A 240 -0.16 8.23 -23.13
C ILE A 240 0.55 7.02 -22.48
N HIS A 241 -0.01 5.81 -22.63
CA HIS A 241 0.65 4.59 -22.14
C HIS A 241 1.95 4.26 -22.90
N ILE A 242 2.00 4.51 -24.21
CA ILE A 242 3.22 4.32 -25.01
C ILE A 242 4.30 5.35 -24.64
N MET A 243 3.92 6.61 -24.39
CA MET A 243 4.84 7.63 -23.86
C MET A 243 5.33 7.30 -22.43
N LEU A 244 4.44 6.80 -21.56
CA LEU A 244 4.82 6.33 -20.21
C LEU A 244 5.78 5.14 -20.28
N LEU A 245 5.59 4.21 -21.21
CA LEU A 245 6.54 3.11 -21.45
C LEU A 245 7.89 3.61 -21.98
N GLN A 246 7.90 4.66 -22.81
CA GLN A 246 9.15 5.30 -23.27
C GLN A 246 9.88 6.02 -22.13
N ILE A 247 9.15 6.67 -21.22
CA ILE A 247 9.71 7.38 -20.05
C ILE A 247 10.20 6.38 -18.98
N LEU A 248 9.45 5.30 -18.73
CA LEU A 248 9.86 4.20 -17.84
C LEU A 248 11.10 3.47 -18.35
N TRP A 249 11.27 3.37 -19.68
CA TRP A 249 12.45 2.74 -20.27
C TRP A 249 13.68 3.68 -20.26
N LEU A 250 13.49 5.00 -20.42
CA LEU A 250 14.53 6.00 -20.22
C LEU A 250 14.97 6.10 -18.75
N ALA A 251 14.04 5.95 -17.80
CA ALA A 251 14.33 5.91 -16.36
C ALA A 251 15.12 4.64 -15.96
N ALA A 252 14.83 3.50 -16.59
CA ALA A 252 15.58 2.25 -16.36
C ALA A 252 17.05 2.32 -16.83
N VAL A 253 17.36 3.18 -17.80
CA VAL A 253 18.75 3.42 -18.24
C VAL A 253 19.50 4.36 -17.29
N ALA A 254 18.81 5.29 -16.62
CA ALA A 254 19.40 6.19 -15.62
C ALA A 254 19.77 5.48 -14.30
N VAL A 255 19.01 4.45 -13.91
CA VAL A 255 19.24 3.67 -12.68
C VAL A 255 20.45 2.71 -12.79
N ALA A 256 20.95 2.45 -14.00
CA ALA A 256 22.12 1.58 -14.21
C ALA A 256 23.47 2.28 -13.94
N GLN A 257 23.49 3.57 -13.57
CA GLN A 257 24.72 4.36 -13.45
C GLN A 257 25.13 4.71 -12.00
N GLU A 258 24.30 4.42 -10.98
CA GLU A 258 24.60 4.76 -9.58
C GLU A 258 25.11 3.55 -8.78
N SER A 259 26.38 3.19 -8.98
CA SER A 259 27.12 2.39 -7.99
C SER A 259 28.57 2.86 -7.87
N SER A 260 28.78 4.06 -7.33
CA SER A 260 30.06 4.46 -6.74
C SER A 260 29.85 5.56 -5.70
N GLN A 261 29.89 5.19 -4.41
CA GLN A 261 29.98 6.17 -3.32
C GLN A 261 31.38 6.80 -3.30
N GLN A 262 31.45 8.13 -3.30
CA GLN A 262 32.53 8.89 -2.69
C GLN A 262 31.94 9.97 -1.77
N VAL A 263 32.51 10.06 -0.58
CA VAL A 263 32.20 11.02 0.49
C VAL A 263 32.88 12.36 0.15
N ILE A 264 32.12 13.45 0.11
CA ILE A 264 32.63 14.83 0.19
C ILE A 264 31.70 15.63 1.12
N GLU A 265 32.21 16.04 2.27
CA GLU A 265 31.61 17.11 3.08
C GLU A 265 31.98 18.46 2.47
N THR A 266 31.00 19.29 2.08
CA THR A 266 31.07 20.76 2.29
C THR A 266 29.70 21.42 2.23
N LEU A 267 29.60 22.51 3.00
CA LEU A 267 28.44 23.29 3.43
C LEU A 267 27.57 23.94 2.33
N THR A 268 26.33 24.23 2.77
CA THR A 268 25.34 25.23 2.31
C THR A 268 24.53 24.95 1.04
N GLY A 269 23.21 24.81 1.24
CA GLY A 269 22.17 24.87 0.21
C GLY A 269 21.10 23.80 0.39
N SER A 270 19.97 24.17 1.01
CA SER A 270 18.86 23.29 1.37
C SER A 270 18.32 22.46 0.18
N ASN A 271 18.53 21.14 0.23
CA ASN A 271 17.81 20.18 -0.60
C ASN A 271 16.73 19.50 0.27
N ARG A 272 15.46 19.75 -0.05
CA ARG A 272 14.33 19.01 0.51
C ARG A 272 14.41 17.56 0.05
N ARG A 273 14.60 16.68 1.01
CA ARG A 273 14.49 15.23 0.91
C ARG A 273 13.00 14.89 0.93
N LEU A 274 12.46 14.25 -0.10
CA LEU A 274 11.12 13.66 -0.05
C LEU A 274 11.25 12.30 0.66
N THR A 275 11.46 12.35 1.96
CA THR A 275 11.12 11.26 2.88
C THR A 275 9.64 11.38 3.19
N GLY A 276 8.91 10.26 3.20
CA GLY A 276 7.53 10.20 3.72
C GLY A 276 7.39 10.55 5.21
N ASP A 277 8.48 10.97 5.86
CA ASP A 277 8.54 11.51 7.22
C ASP A 277 8.30 13.03 7.29
N ASP A 278 8.13 13.74 6.17
CA ASP A 278 8.05 15.22 6.16
C ASP A 278 6.81 15.72 5.40
N ALA A 279 5.64 15.22 5.81
CA ALA A 279 4.34 15.84 5.54
C ALA A 279 3.35 15.52 6.68
N THR A 280 3.77 15.68 7.94
CA THR A 280 2.81 15.85 9.03
C THR A 280 2.58 17.35 9.17
N PRO A 281 1.40 17.89 8.83
CA PRO A 281 1.09 19.23 9.26
C PRO A 281 1.04 19.22 10.79
N THR A 282 1.97 19.96 11.41
CA THR A 282 1.97 20.32 12.82
C THR A 282 0.73 21.18 13.08
N LEU A 283 -0.44 20.56 13.23
CA LEU A 283 -1.61 21.23 13.75
C LEU A 283 -1.40 21.40 15.25
N HIS A 284 -0.84 22.55 15.63
CA HIS A 284 -0.74 22.97 17.02
C HIS A 284 -2.16 23.13 17.59
N LEU A 285 -2.69 22.05 18.14
CA LEU A 285 -4.05 21.97 18.64
C LEU A 285 -4.16 22.43 20.10
N SER A 286 -3.43 23.50 20.43
CA SER A 286 -3.53 24.17 21.72
C SER A 286 -4.79 25.06 21.71
N ASP A 287 -5.81 24.58 22.42
CA ASP A 287 -6.95 25.34 22.94
C ASP A 287 -8.12 25.69 21.98
N PHE A 288 -8.78 24.67 21.41
CA PHE A 288 -10.12 24.84 20.85
C PHE A 288 -11.21 24.25 21.75
N SER A 289 -12.22 25.07 22.07
CA SER A 289 -13.39 24.69 22.88
C SER A 289 -14.41 23.92 22.05
N ALA A 290 -15.01 22.88 22.64
CA ALA A 290 -16.09 22.12 22.03
C ALA A 290 -17.24 23.07 21.63
N SER A 291 -17.64 23.02 20.36
CA SER A 291 -18.82 23.74 19.88
C SER A 291 -20.03 22.81 19.94
N ILE A 292 -21.13 23.30 20.51
CA ILE A 292 -22.40 22.57 20.53
C ILE A 292 -22.98 22.63 19.11
N ILE A 293 -23.26 21.46 18.55
CA ILE A 293 -23.98 21.33 17.28
C ILE A 293 -25.47 21.37 17.62
N ALA A 294 -26.21 22.34 17.10
CA ALA A 294 -27.64 22.45 17.34
C ALA A 294 -28.36 21.22 16.77
N THR A 295 -28.73 20.26 17.64
CA THR A 295 -29.55 19.12 17.26
C THR A 295 -30.99 19.59 17.10
N GLY A 296 -31.56 19.42 15.91
CA GLY A 296 -32.98 19.66 15.66
C GLY A 296 -33.83 18.89 16.69
N THR A 297 -34.74 19.60 17.32
CA THR A 297 -35.55 19.15 18.47
C THR A 297 -36.29 17.85 18.13
N MET A 298 -36.01 16.77 18.84
CA MET A 298 -36.99 15.68 18.93
C MET A 298 -38.17 16.21 19.73
N SER A 299 -39.28 16.46 19.04
CA SER A 299 -40.55 16.71 19.70
C SER A 299 -41.01 15.43 20.39
N GLY A 300 -41.03 15.46 21.72
CA GLY A 300 -41.69 14.45 22.55
C GLY A 300 -40.91 14.04 23.79
N VAL A 301 -40.96 14.89 24.81
CA VAL A 301 -41.23 14.61 26.24
C VAL A 301 -40.77 15.85 27.00
N SER A 302 -41.72 16.70 27.35
CA SER A 302 -41.49 17.87 28.20
C SER A 302 -41.36 17.43 29.65
N THR A 303 -40.21 17.68 30.27
CA THR A 303 -40.11 17.82 31.73
C THR A 303 -39.74 19.27 32.03
N SER A 304 -40.71 20.00 32.55
CA SER A 304 -40.58 21.39 32.97
C SER A 304 -39.58 21.52 34.13
N THR A 305 -38.55 22.34 33.95
CA THR A 305 -37.64 22.80 35.00
C THR A 305 -38.34 23.85 35.87
N GLY A 306 -38.84 23.42 37.03
CA GLY A 306 -39.19 24.30 38.15
C GLY A 306 -38.09 24.26 39.21
N ALA A 307 -37.45 25.40 39.47
CA ALA A 307 -36.44 25.54 40.52
C ALA A 307 -37.10 25.53 41.91
N ILE A 308 -36.60 24.71 42.86
CA ILE A 308 -36.81 24.92 44.30
C ILE A 308 -35.58 24.42 45.08
N ASN A 309 -35.02 25.31 45.92
CA ASN A 309 -34.07 25.02 46.98
C ASN A 309 -34.59 23.94 47.95
N ALA A 310 -33.81 22.88 48.19
CA ALA A 310 -33.84 22.13 49.44
C ALA A 310 -32.55 21.32 49.63
N THR A 311 -31.86 21.58 50.75
CA THR A 311 -30.78 20.75 51.28
C THR A 311 -31.38 19.48 51.89
N ALA A 312 -31.03 18.29 51.38
CA ALA A 312 -31.21 17.03 52.09
C ALA A 312 -30.24 15.96 51.59
N SER A 313 -29.79 15.15 52.54
CA SER A 313 -28.63 14.25 52.53
C SER A 313 -28.74 13.04 51.60
N MET A 314 -27.56 12.50 51.24
CA MET A 314 -27.36 11.27 50.48
C MET A 314 -28.16 10.07 51.00
N SER A 315 -28.87 9.39 50.08
CA SER A 315 -28.94 7.93 50.03
C SER A 315 -28.91 7.46 48.57
N SER A 316 -28.03 6.51 48.30
CA SER A 316 -27.82 5.86 47.01
C SER A 316 -28.84 4.75 46.79
N SER A 317 -29.61 4.81 45.71
CA SER A 317 -30.22 3.62 45.07
C SER A 317 -30.85 3.98 43.71
N GLU A 318 -30.34 3.31 42.69
CA GLU A 318 -31.07 2.74 41.55
C GLU A 318 -31.51 3.64 40.35
N ASN A 319 -30.80 3.36 39.25
CA ASN A 319 -31.10 3.48 37.81
C ASN A 319 -32.57 3.76 37.42
N PRO A 320 -32.83 4.72 36.51
CA PRO A 320 -34.11 4.82 35.83
C PRO A 320 -34.18 3.81 34.67
N TYR A 321 -34.60 2.58 34.94
CA TYR A 321 -34.99 1.65 33.89
C TYR A 321 -36.37 2.02 33.34
N THR A 322 -36.47 2.31 32.04
CA THR A 322 -37.77 2.37 31.35
C THR A 322 -38.15 0.97 30.89
N GLN A 323 -39.09 0.35 31.59
CA GLN A 323 -39.61 -0.98 31.27
C GLN A 323 -40.78 -0.85 30.27
N LEU A 324 -40.58 -1.22 29.00
CA LEU A 324 -41.69 -1.40 28.06
C LEU A 324 -42.40 -2.73 28.35
N VAL A 325 -43.40 -2.70 29.23
CA VAL A 325 -44.38 -3.78 29.33
C VAL A 325 -45.62 -3.38 28.55
N GLY A 326 -45.90 -4.10 27.46
CA GLY A 326 -47.17 -3.99 26.74
C GLY A 326 -48.32 -4.39 27.66
N ALA A 327 -49.00 -3.40 28.23
CA ALA A 327 -50.18 -3.62 29.07
C ALA A 327 -51.40 -3.89 28.19
N SER A 328 -51.74 -5.16 27.98
CA SER A 328 -53.12 -5.56 27.70
C SER A 328 -53.84 -5.66 29.04
N ARG A 329 -54.78 -4.73 29.29
CA ARG A 329 -55.63 -4.72 30.48
C ARG A 329 -56.59 -5.89 30.45
N THR A 330 -56.55 -6.76 31.47
CA THR A 330 -57.75 -7.45 31.97
C THR A 330 -57.61 -7.80 33.46
N THR A 331 -58.52 -7.19 34.24
CA THR A 331 -59.21 -7.65 35.46
C THR A 331 -58.42 -8.18 36.66
N ALA A 332 -58.71 -7.52 37.79
CA ALA A 332 -58.29 -7.83 39.15
C ALA A 332 -58.66 -9.25 39.62
N VAL A 333 -57.75 -9.87 40.37
CA VAL A 333 -58.06 -10.90 41.36
C VAL A 333 -57.30 -10.56 42.65
N ASN A 334 -58.06 -10.42 43.72
CA ASN A 334 -57.62 -10.19 45.08
C ASN A 334 -57.01 -11.49 45.63
N GLY A 335 -55.72 -11.51 45.93
CA GLY A 335 -55.01 -12.68 46.44
C GLY A 335 -53.76 -12.30 47.21
N THR A 336 -53.85 -12.35 48.54
CA THR A 336 -52.71 -12.25 49.46
C THR A 336 -51.80 -13.47 49.24
N MET A 337 -50.69 -13.27 48.53
CA MET A 337 -49.62 -14.26 48.41
C MET A 337 -48.31 -13.59 48.77
N THR A 338 -47.78 -13.93 49.95
CA THR A 338 -46.41 -13.63 50.36
C THR A 338 -45.49 -14.50 49.52
N ALA A 339 -45.12 -14.02 48.33
CA ALA A 339 -44.13 -14.65 47.46
C ALA A 339 -42.81 -13.89 47.60
N SER A 340 -41.87 -14.45 48.37
CA SER A 340 -40.45 -14.12 48.22
C SER A 340 -39.97 -14.71 46.89
N THR A 341 -40.31 -14.06 45.78
CA THR A 341 -39.69 -14.29 44.49
C THR A 341 -38.52 -13.33 44.37
N THR A 342 -37.31 -13.81 44.66
CA THR A 342 -36.11 -13.30 43.98
C THR A 342 -36.21 -13.72 42.51
N THR A 343 -37.11 -13.07 41.76
CA THR A 343 -37.10 -13.15 40.30
C THR A 343 -35.74 -12.66 39.84
N ALA A 344 -34.92 -13.56 39.30
CA ALA A 344 -33.69 -13.19 38.62
C ALA A 344 -34.03 -12.09 37.61
N ALA A 345 -33.31 -10.97 37.67
CA ALA A 345 -33.52 -9.87 36.74
C ALA A 345 -33.44 -10.41 35.30
N PRO A 346 -34.32 -9.98 34.38
CA PRO A 346 -34.25 -10.41 32.99
C PRO A 346 -32.87 -10.07 32.42
N VAL A 347 -32.12 -11.09 31.99
CA VAL A 347 -30.80 -10.93 31.38
C VAL A 347 -31.02 -10.71 29.88
N ASN A 348 -30.50 -9.60 29.34
CA ASN A 348 -30.51 -9.39 27.90
C ASN A 348 -29.71 -10.50 27.21
N THR A 349 -30.35 -11.25 26.31
CA THR A 349 -29.70 -12.31 25.54
C THR A 349 -29.36 -11.86 24.12
N GLN A 350 -29.84 -10.68 23.69
CA GLN A 350 -29.55 -10.13 22.37
C GLN A 350 -28.18 -9.44 22.41
N PRO A 351 -27.17 -9.93 21.66
CA PRO A 351 -25.87 -9.28 21.59
C PRO A 351 -25.95 -7.93 20.88
N CYS A 352 -25.18 -6.96 21.38
CA CYS A 352 -24.82 -5.72 20.67
C CYS A 352 -23.36 -5.84 20.25
N ASN A 353 -23.04 -5.66 18.96
CA ASN A 353 -21.68 -5.92 18.46
C ASN A 353 -21.13 -7.27 18.96
N ASN A 354 -21.91 -8.34 18.78
CA ASN A 354 -21.57 -9.72 19.14
C ASN A 354 -21.61 -10.11 20.63
N TYR A 355 -21.76 -9.16 21.56
CA TYR A 355 -21.76 -9.43 23.01
C TYR A 355 -22.95 -8.78 23.72
N PRO A 356 -23.74 -9.51 24.54
CA PRO A 356 -24.83 -8.92 25.31
C PRO A 356 -24.36 -7.84 26.30
N GLU A 357 -23.15 -7.99 26.83
CA GLU A 357 -22.51 -7.06 27.78
C GLU A 357 -22.25 -5.68 27.17
N PHE A 358 -22.16 -5.57 25.85
CA PHE A 358 -21.85 -4.30 25.19
C PHE A 358 -23.06 -3.38 25.08
N CYS A 359 -24.28 -3.91 25.17
CA CYS A 359 -25.49 -3.11 25.02
C CYS A 359 -25.61 -1.98 26.05
N THR A 360 -25.08 -2.17 27.26
CA THR A 360 -25.10 -1.16 28.33
C THR A 360 -23.79 -0.36 28.43
N ARG A 361 -22.79 -0.68 27.62
CA ARG A 361 -21.51 0.06 27.59
C ARG A 361 -21.63 1.26 26.67
N ARG A 362 -20.98 2.36 27.06
CA ARG A 362 -20.75 3.50 26.17
C ARG A 362 -19.96 3.04 24.94
N TYR A 363 -20.26 3.60 23.79
CA TYR A 363 -19.49 3.36 22.55
C TYR A 363 -17.98 3.64 22.76
N SER A 364 -17.64 4.65 23.56
CA SER A 364 -16.28 5.01 23.96
C SER A 364 -15.62 4.07 24.97
N ASN A 365 -16.32 3.06 25.47
CA ASN A 365 -15.83 2.09 26.47
C ASN A 365 -15.94 0.65 25.95
N ILE A 366 -15.59 0.47 24.67
CA ILE A 366 -15.51 -0.82 23.99
C ILE A 366 -14.28 -0.81 23.10
N THR A 367 -13.52 -1.91 23.11
CA THR A 367 -12.44 -2.17 22.16
C THR A 367 -12.98 -2.97 20.98
N GLU A 368 -12.85 -2.45 19.76
CA GLU A 368 -13.31 -3.13 18.54
C GLU A 368 -12.16 -3.32 17.54
N VAL A 369 -12.28 -4.31 16.66
CA VAL A 369 -11.31 -4.48 15.57
C VAL A 369 -11.63 -3.52 14.44
N CYS A 370 -10.61 -2.79 13.98
CA CYS A 370 -10.63 -1.92 12.82
C CYS A 370 -9.91 -2.59 11.65
N ALA A 371 -10.60 -2.70 10.51
CA ALA A 371 -9.98 -3.14 9.27
C ALA A 371 -9.31 -1.95 8.58
N HIS A 372 -7.99 -1.90 8.66
CA HIS A 372 -7.17 -0.90 7.97
C HIS A 372 -7.46 -0.98 6.47
N ASN A 373 -7.76 0.16 5.84
CA ASN A 373 -7.98 0.23 4.39
C ASN A 373 -8.92 -0.88 3.87
N SER A 374 -10.02 -1.09 4.60
CA SER A 374 -11.04 -2.12 4.39
C SER A 374 -11.49 -2.39 2.94
N PRO A 375 -11.54 -1.41 2.00
CA PRO A 375 -11.87 -1.69 0.60
C PRO A 375 -10.77 -2.44 -0.19
N PHE A 376 -9.51 -2.42 0.25
CA PHE A 376 -8.35 -2.88 -0.53
C PHE A 376 -8.14 -4.40 -0.42
N VAL A 377 -8.97 -5.14 -1.17
CA VAL A 377 -9.05 -6.62 -1.18
C VAL A 377 -8.67 -7.26 -2.52
N VAL A 378 -7.87 -6.56 -3.33
CA VAL A 378 -7.51 -7.03 -4.68
C VAL A 378 -6.58 -8.23 -4.59
N LYS A 379 -7.02 -9.38 -5.14
CA LYS A 379 -6.22 -10.61 -5.15
C LYS A 379 -4.90 -10.41 -5.90
N ASN A 380 -3.83 -10.97 -5.34
CA ASN A 380 -2.47 -10.90 -5.89
C ASN A 380 -1.93 -9.46 -6.08
N ASN A 381 -2.43 -8.50 -5.29
CA ASN A 381 -1.88 -7.15 -5.22
C ASN A 381 -1.11 -6.99 -3.90
N ALA A 382 0.14 -6.53 -3.98
CA ALA A 382 1.02 -6.39 -2.82
C ALA A 382 0.57 -5.27 -1.85
N GLY A 383 -0.19 -4.28 -2.35
CA GLY A 383 -0.78 -3.20 -1.56
C GLY A 383 -2.19 -3.49 -1.05
N SER A 384 -2.71 -4.71 -1.17
CA SER A 384 -3.99 -5.05 -0.52
C SER A 384 -3.80 -5.14 0.99
N ASN A 385 -4.69 -4.50 1.75
CA ASN A 385 -4.65 -4.48 3.21
C ASN A 385 -5.52 -5.56 3.84
N GLN A 386 -6.51 -6.08 3.12
CA GLN A 386 -7.41 -7.12 3.62
C GLN A 386 -7.55 -8.25 2.60
N ALA A 387 -7.79 -9.49 3.06
CA ALA A 387 -8.03 -10.62 2.16
C ALA A 387 -9.50 -10.78 1.76
N LEU A 388 -10.43 -10.30 2.59
CA LEU A 388 -11.85 -10.61 2.50
C LEU A 388 -12.66 -9.33 2.25
N PRO A 389 -13.72 -9.37 1.43
CA PRO A 389 -14.55 -8.20 1.13
C PRO A 389 -15.25 -7.67 2.38
N VAL A 390 -15.63 -6.38 2.38
CA VAL A 390 -16.24 -5.69 3.55
C VAL A 390 -17.42 -6.43 4.15
N LEU A 391 -18.25 -7.09 3.34
CA LEU A 391 -19.37 -7.88 3.84
C LEU A 391 -18.91 -8.98 4.81
N GLN A 392 -17.82 -9.66 4.45
CA GLN A 392 -17.23 -10.70 5.30
C GLN A 392 -16.51 -10.11 6.51
N GLN A 393 -15.82 -8.97 6.36
CA GLN A 393 -15.20 -8.24 7.48
C GLN A 393 -16.23 -7.95 8.58
N LEU A 394 -17.37 -7.37 8.20
CA LEU A 394 -18.46 -7.03 9.13
C LEU A 394 -19.10 -8.27 9.76
N ASN A 395 -19.34 -9.33 8.96
CA ASN A 395 -19.89 -10.60 9.47
C ASN A 395 -18.95 -11.30 10.47
N ASP A 396 -17.64 -11.20 10.25
CA ASP A 396 -16.64 -11.83 11.11
C ASP A 396 -16.46 -11.08 12.45
N GLY A 397 -16.81 -9.79 12.48
CA GLY A 397 -16.85 -9.01 13.72
C GLY A 397 -16.11 -7.68 13.67
N VAL A 398 -15.60 -7.24 12.51
CA VAL A 398 -15.03 -5.89 12.36
C VAL A 398 -16.13 -4.87 12.62
N ARG A 399 -15.84 -3.84 13.43
CA ARG A 399 -16.79 -2.75 13.76
C ARG A 399 -16.26 -1.37 13.47
N MET A 400 -15.05 -1.26 12.92
CA MET A 400 -14.55 -0.03 12.34
C MET A 400 -13.94 -0.28 10.96
N LEU A 401 -14.34 0.55 10.00
CA LEU A 401 -13.88 0.52 8.61
C LEU A 401 -13.12 1.81 8.33
N GLN A 402 -11.93 1.68 7.74
CA GLN A 402 -11.17 2.83 7.24
C GLN A 402 -10.90 2.64 5.74
N GLY A 403 -10.85 3.73 4.97
CA GLY A 403 -10.46 3.67 3.57
C GLY A 403 -10.01 5.01 3.04
N GLN A 404 -8.94 5.00 2.23
CA GLN A 404 -8.38 6.18 1.59
C GLN A 404 -9.08 6.45 0.26
N ALA A 405 -9.70 7.62 0.15
CA ALA A 405 -10.43 8.05 -1.02
C ALA A 405 -9.64 9.11 -1.81
N HIS A 406 -9.66 8.95 -3.14
CA HIS A 406 -9.14 9.91 -4.10
C HIS A 406 -10.27 10.37 -5.03
N ILE A 407 -10.22 11.63 -5.47
CA ILE A 407 -11.14 12.17 -6.47
C ILE A 407 -10.58 11.98 -7.87
N VAL A 408 -11.33 11.27 -8.72
CA VAL A 408 -10.96 11.02 -10.13
C VAL A 408 -12.10 11.47 -11.02
N ASN A 409 -11.85 12.51 -11.83
CA ASN A 409 -12.85 13.10 -12.73
C ASN A 409 -14.17 13.48 -12.03
N GLY A 410 -14.09 13.95 -10.78
CA GLY A 410 -15.25 14.36 -9.99
C GLY A 410 -15.96 13.23 -9.21
N THR A 411 -15.47 12.00 -9.29
CA THR A 411 -16.01 10.85 -8.54
C THR A 411 -14.99 10.38 -7.50
N LEU A 412 -15.46 10.09 -6.28
CA LEU A 412 -14.62 9.53 -5.22
C LEU A 412 -14.45 8.01 -5.41
N TYR A 413 -13.20 7.57 -5.46
CA TYR A 413 -12.78 6.17 -5.52
C TYR A 413 -11.95 5.81 -4.31
N TYR A 414 -12.12 4.59 -3.81
CA TYR A 414 -11.18 4.02 -2.86
C TYR A 414 -9.95 3.52 -3.62
N CYS A 415 -8.81 4.18 -3.42
CA CYS A 415 -7.56 3.84 -4.09
C CYS A 415 -6.39 3.82 -3.12
N HIS A 416 -5.47 2.87 -3.29
CA HIS A 416 -4.26 2.78 -2.45
C HIS A 416 -3.17 3.66 -3.04
N THR A 417 -2.85 4.79 -2.41
CA THR A 417 -1.87 5.81 -2.86
C THR A 417 -2.26 6.52 -4.17
N SER A 418 -2.72 5.79 -5.18
CA SER A 418 -3.28 6.30 -6.43
C SER A 418 -4.18 5.25 -7.08
N CYS A 419 -5.12 5.68 -7.92
CA CYS A 419 -6.02 4.76 -8.61
C CYS A 419 -5.36 3.94 -9.74
N ASP A 420 -4.13 4.29 -10.15
CA ASP A 420 -3.34 3.48 -11.07
C ASP A 420 -2.68 2.28 -10.38
N LEU A 421 -2.41 2.40 -9.07
CA LEU A 421 -1.76 1.35 -8.29
C LEU A 421 -2.77 0.30 -7.79
N LEU A 422 -3.86 0.76 -7.17
CA LEU A 422 -4.96 -0.08 -6.75
C LEU A 422 -6.24 0.76 -6.73
N ASN A 423 -7.23 0.36 -7.51
CA ASN A 423 -8.56 0.94 -7.48
C ASN A 423 -9.57 -0.12 -7.03
N ALA A 424 -10.18 0.09 -5.87
CA ALA A 424 -11.13 -0.82 -5.26
C ALA A 424 -12.60 -0.49 -5.59
N GLY A 425 -12.83 0.45 -6.50
CA GLY A 425 -14.17 0.90 -6.90
C GLY A 425 -14.56 2.23 -6.27
N THR A 426 -15.79 2.66 -6.55
CA THR A 426 -16.29 3.95 -6.05
C THR A 426 -16.58 3.88 -4.55
N VAL A 427 -16.49 5.02 -3.87
CA VAL A 427 -16.92 5.14 -2.47
C VAL A 427 -18.42 4.79 -2.34
N GLU A 428 -19.24 5.18 -3.31
CA GLU A 428 -20.68 4.89 -3.34
C GLU A 428 -21.00 3.38 -3.35
N ASP A 429 -20.34 2.60 -4.22
CA ASP A 429 -20.56 1.15 -4.31
C ASP A 429 -20.18 0.43 -3.01
N TYR A 430 -19.07 0.85 -2.42
CA TYR A 430 -18.60 0.33 -1.13
C TYR A 430 -19.60 0.64 -0.02
N LEU A 431 -20.03 1.90 0.11
CA LEU A 431 -21.01 2.31 1.12
C LEU A 431 -22.38 1.68 0.88
N THR A 432 -22.76 1.37 -0.36
CA THR A 432 -24.00 0.65 -0.68
C THR A 432 -23.97 -0.75 -0.07
N THR A 433 -22.84 -1.46 -0.20
CA THR A 433 -22.65 -2.78 0.42
C THR A 433 -22.70 -2.69 1.95
N VAL A 434 -22.04 -1.68 2.54
CA VAL A 434 -22.07 -1.44 3.99
C VAL A 434 -23.48 -1.13 4.47
N THR A 435 -24.22 -0.28 3.74
CA THR A 435 -25.61 0.11 4.08
C THR A 435 -26.53 -1.10 4.08
N GLN A 436 -26.42 -1.98 3.08
CA GLN A 436 -27.19 -3.22 3.03
C GLN A 436 -26.91 -4.11 4.24
N TRP A 437 -25.65 -4.21 4.66
CA TRP A 437 -25.28 -4.95 5.87
C TRP A 437 -25.88 -4.30 7.12
N VAL A 438 -25.70 -2.99 7.31
CA VAL A 438 -26.26 -2.24 8.45
C VAL A 438 -27.77 -2.44 8.53
N ALA A 439 -28.48 -2.36 7.41
CA ALA A 439 -29.93 -2.58 7.36
C ALA A 439 -30.34 -4.00 7.80
N ALA A 440 -29.56 -5.01 7.45
CA ALA A 440 -29.80 -6.40 7.82
C ALA A 440 -29.37 -6.76 9.26
N HIS A 441 -28.55 -5.92 9.90
CA HIS A 441 -27.94 -6.17 11.22
C HIS A 441 -28.37 -5.11 12.24
N PRO A 442 -29.62 -5.14 12.75
CA PRO A 442 -30.19 -4.06 13.55
C PRO A 442 -29.54 -3.88 14.94
N PHE A 443 -28.75 -4.85 15.42
CA PHE A 443 -28.12 -4.84 16.73
C PHE A 443 -26.62 -4.53 16.68
N ASP A 444 -26.12 -4.11 15.52
CA ASP A 444 -24.73 -3.75 15.32
C ASP A 444 -24.56 -2.25 15.07
N VAL A 445 -23.51 -1.70 15.67
CA VAL A 445 -23.06 -0.32 15.53
C VAL A 445 -21.67 -0.33 14.92
N ILE A 446 -21.48 0.42 13.83
CA ILE A 446 -20.20 0.49 13.11
C ILE A 446 -19.66 1.91 13.07
N THR A 447 -18.35 2.00 12.90
CA THR A 447 -17.62 3.25 12.71
C THR A 447 -16.97 3.27 11.34
N ILE A 448 -17.03 4.42 10.65
CA ILE A 448 -16.37 4.62 9.37
C ILE A 448 -15.47 5.85 9.47
N ILE A 449 -14.18 5.67 9.19
CA ILE A 449 -13.25 6.77 8.94
C ILE A 449 -13.07 6.93 7.44
N PHE A 450 -13.47 8.09 6.94
CA PHE A 450 -13.18 8.53 5.58
C PHE A 450 -11.78 9.11 5.56
N GLY A 451 -10.83 8.39 4.95
CA GLY A 451 -9.49 8.91 4.71
C GLY A 451 -9.49 9.78 3.46
N ASN A 452 -9.13 11.05 3.56
CA ASN A 452 -9.03 11.96 2.44
C ASN A 452 -7.58 12.01 1.95
N ALA A 453 -7.23 11.19 0.96
CA ALA A 453 -5.87 11.12 0.46
C ALA A 453 -5.47 12.33 -0.40
N ASP A 454 -6.45 13.08 -0.91
CA ASP A 454 -6.23 14.29 -1.70
C ASP A 454 -6.33 15.58 -0.87
N TYR A 455 -6.13 15.47 0.46
CA TYR A 455 -6.37 16.59 1.37
C TYR A 455 -5.49 17.82 1.10
N GLU A 456 -4.28 17.63 0.59
CA GLU A 456 -3.36 18.71 0.23
C GLU A 456 -3.69 19.37 -1.13
N GLN A 457 -4.53 18.72 -1.95
CA GLN A 457 -4.88 19.27 -3.26
C GLN A 457 -5.78 20.48 -3.08
N THR A 458 -5.49 21.55 -3.82
CA THR A 458 -6.25 22.80 -3.79
C THR A 458 -6.77 23.18 -5.16
N GLY A 459 -7.94 23.82 -5.17
CA GLY A 459 -8.51 24.43 -6.37
C GLY A 459 -7.76 25.71 -6.77
N SER A 460 -8.12 26.29 -7.91
CA SER A 460 -7.57 27.58 -8.37
C SER A 460 -7.85 28.74 -7.42
N ASP A 461 -8.80 28.58 -6.50
CA ASP A 461 -9.14 29.53 -5.44
C ASP A 461 -8.35 29.33 -4.15
N GLY A 462 -7.40 28.38 -4.14
CA GLY A 462 -6.55 28.04 -2.99
C GLY A 462 -7.28 27.29 -1.87
N LYS A 463 -8.54 26.88 -2.08
CA LYS A 463 -9.29 26.07 -1.11
C LYS A 463 -9.06 24.59 -1.34
N PRO A 464 -9.21 23.74 -0.31
CA PRO A 464 -9.06 22.31 -0.49
C PRO A 464 -10.04 21.76 -1.54
N LEU A 465 -9.51 20.92 -2.43
CA LEU A 465 -10.28 20.34 -3.54
C LEU A 465 -11.30 19.31 -3.04
N VAL A 466 -10.93 18.56 -2.01
CA VAL A 466 -11.75 17.53 -1.38
C VAL A 466 -11.92 17.88 0.10
N THR A 467 -13.18 17.96 0.53
CA THR A 467 -13.61 18.18 1.92
C THR A 467 -14.68 17.15 2.30
N SER A 468 -15.13 17.13 3.56
CA SER A 468 -16.26 16.30 4.00
C SER A 468 -17.51 16.45 3.12
N SER A 469 -17.73 17.62 2.52
CA SER A 469 -18.87 17.88 1.62
C SER A 469 -18.87 16.98 0.38
N ASN A 470 -17.69 16.60 -0.13
CA ASN A 470 -17.58 15.70 -1.29
C ASN A 470 -18.09 14.29 -1.00
N PHE A 471 -18.04 13.85 0.27
CA PHE A 471 -18.53 12.54 0.70
C PHE A 471 -20.05 12.49 0.91
N VAL A 472 -20.74 13.64 0.94
CA VAL A 472 -22.20 13.69 1.14
C VAL A 472 -22.94 12.94 0.03
N ALA A 473 -22.58 13.19 -1.23
CA ALA A 473 -23.24 12.56 -2.38
C ALA A 473 -23.19 11.02 -2.34
N PRO A 474 -22.03 10.35 -2.19
CA PRO A 474 -21.99 8.89 -2.08
C PRO A 474 -22.65 8.36 -0.78
N ILE A 475 -22.62 9.10 0.33
CA ILE A 475 -23.32 8.73 1.57
C ILE A 475 -24.85 8.74 1.41
N GLU A 476 -25.39 9.72 0.69
CA GLU A 476 -26.82 9.83 0.43
C GLU A 476 -27.25 8.81 -0.63
N ALA A 477 -26.51 8.68 -1.72
CA ALA A 477 -26.82 7.75 -2.82
C ALA A 477 -26.79 6.29 -2.38
N SER A 478 -25.84 5.91 -1.50
CA SER A 478 -25.79 4.57 -0.90
C SER A 478 -26.91 4.27 0.09
N GLY A 479 -27.64 5.30 0.55
CA GLY A 479 -28.68 5.18 1.57
C GLY A 479 -28.16 5.14 3.02
N LEU A 480 -26.85 5.30 3.24
CA LEU A 480 -26.23 5.20 4.56
C LEU A 480 -26.69 6.30 5.52
N LYS A 481 -26.98 7.49 4.97
CA LYS A 481 -27.26 8.72 5.73
C LYS A 481 -28.28 8.54 6.86
N GLN A 482 -29.30 7.72 6.66
CA GLN A 482 -30.38 7.50 7.63
C GLN A 482 -29.91 6.80 8.92
N TYR A 483 -28.82 6.02 8.85
CA TYR A 483 -28.26 5.29 9.98
C TYR A 483 -27.18 6.07 10.72
N ILE A 484 -26.73 7.22 10.21
CA ILE A 484 -25.63 7.97 10.80
C ILE A 484 -26.09 8.72 12.05
N TYR A 485 -25.41 8.48 13.16
CA TYR A 485 -25.53 9.24 14.39
C TYR A 485 -24.88 10.61 14.23
N GLN A 486 -25.60 11.67 14.58
CA GLN A 486 -25.08 13.03 14.63
C GLN A 486 -24.73 13.37 16.07
N PRO A 487 -23.44 13.53 16.42
CA PRO A 487 -23.05 13.91 17.76
C PRO A 487 -23.52 15.33 18.12
N PRO A 488 -23.82 15.62 19.39
CA PRO A 488 -24.24 16.95 19.84
C PRO A 488 -23.08 17.95 19.96
N LYS A 489 -21.83 17.50 19.85
CA LYS A 489 -20.62 18.31 19.96
C LYS A 489 -19.64 17.94 18.87
N THR A 490 -18.84 18.91 18.43
CA THR A 490 -17.76 18.67 17.47
C THR A 490 -16.58 17.89 18.07
N ALA A 491 -16.38 18.01 19.37
CA ALA A 491 -15.38 17.30 20.16
C ALA A 491 -16.07 16.60 21.32
N MET A 492 -16.17 15.27 21.23
CA MET A 492 -16.82 14.39 22.19
C MET A 492 -15.77 13.80 23.12
N THR A 493 -15.98 13.95 24.43
CA THR A 493 -15.20 13.24 25.43
C THR A 493 -15.69 11.81 25.60
N LEU A 494 -14.93 10.94 26.29
CA LEU A 494 -15.34 9.56 26.59
C LEU A 494 -16.74 9.49 27.22
N GLU A 495 -17.10 10.43 28.10
CA GLU A 495 -18.40 10.44 28.79
C GLU A 495 -19.56 11.01 27.95
N ASP A 496 -19.26 11.69 26.85
CA ASP A 496 -20.29 12.27 25.99
C ASP A 496 -20.94 11.22 25.06
N TRP A 497 -20.26 10.10 24.80
CA TRP A 497 -20.76 9.09 23.89
C TRP A 497 -21.90 8.27 24.50
N PRO A 498 -22.99 8.02 23.74
CA PRO A 498 -24.09 7.17 24.17
C PRO A 498 -23.66 5.71 24.28
N THR A 499 -24.49 4.91 24.93
CA THR A 499 -24.37 3.45 24.94
C THR A 499 -24.71 2.83 23.59
N LEU A 500 -24.22 1.62 23.31
CA LEU A 500 -24.63 0.90 22.10
C LEU A 500 -26.14 0.66 22.07
N GLY A 501 -26.75 0.36 23.22
CA GLY A 501 -28.20 0.20 23.33
C GLY A 501 -28.97 1.45 22.88
N GLU A 502 -28.53 2.64 23.29
CA GLU A 502 -29.15 3.91 22.87
C GLU A 502 -28.97 4.18 21.35
N LEU A 503 -27.79 3.89 20.80
CA LEU A 503 -27.54 4.00 19.35
C LEU A 503 -28.41 3.02 18.54
N ILE A 504 -28.60 1.80 19.06
CA ILE A 504 -29.43 0.77 18.45
C ILE A 504 -30.91 1.15 18.48
N ILE A 505 -31.42 1.56 19.65
CA ILE A 505 -32.83 1.94 19.84
C ILE A 505 -33.18 3.17 19.00
N SER A 506 -32.28 4.14 18.88
CA SER A 506 -32.48 5.31 18.01
C SER A 506 -32.39 5.00 16.51
N GLY A 507 -31.92 3.80 16.14
CA GLY A 507 -31.64 3.42 14.75
C GLY A 507 -30.42 4.13 14.16
N LYS A 508 -29.69 4.92 14.96
CA LYS A 508 -28.50 5.67 14.55
C LYS A 508 -27.24 4.89 14.89
N ARG A 509 -26.93 3.91 14.05
CA ARG A 509 -25.93 2.85 14.30
C ARG A 509 -24.66 2.97 13.47
N VAL A 510 -24.45 4.11 12.81
CA VAL A 510 -23.22 4.41 12.07
C VAL A 510 -22.60 5.68 12.63
N ILE A 511 -21.35 5.62 13.05
CA ILE A 511 -20.58 6.79 13.50
C ILE A 511 -19.53 7.11 12.44
N THR A 512 -19.42 8.38 12.04
CA THR A 512 -18.53 8.77 10.93
C THR A 512 -17.53 9.84 11.34
N PHE A 513 -16.28 9.63 10.93
CA PHE A 513 -15.20 10.61 11.04
C PHE A 513 -14.53 10.83 9.68
N ILE A 514 -13.83 11.95 9.56
CA ILE A 514 -12.89 12.25 8.46
C ILE A 514 -11.56 12.70 9.06
N ASP A 515 -10.45 12.29 8.45
CA ASP A 515 -9.08 12.60 8.91
C ASP A 515 -8.68 14.07 8.64
N TYR A 516 -8.93 14.57 7.43
CA TYR A 516 -8.52 15.90 6.97
C TYR A 516 -9.63 16.63 6.19
N ASN A 517 -9.55 17.95 6.15
CA ASN A 517 -10.52 18.84 5.47
C ASN A 517 -11.97 18.63 5.92
N PHE A 518 -12.17 18.53 7.23
CA PHE A 518 -13.49 18.47 7.84
C PHE A 518 -14.25 19.80 7.70
N ASP A 519 -15.55 19.71 7.49
CA ASP A 519 -16.49 20.84 7.59
C ASP A 519 -17.71 20.37 8.38
N THR A 520 -17.65 20.55 9.70
CA THR A 520 -18.74 20.19 10.63
C THR A 520 -19.92 21.16 10.57
N THR A 521 -19.77 22.30 9.87
CA THR A 521 -20.91 23.21 9.62
C THR A 521 -21.76 22.68 8.49
N ALA A 522 -21.15 22.26 7.39
CA ALA A 522 -21.84 21.67 6.25
C ALA A 522 -22.26 20.21 6.49
N VAL A 523 -21.42 19.43 7.18
CA VAL A 523 -21.59 17.98 7.39
C VAL A 523 -21.51 17.65 8.89
N PRO A 524 -22.49 18.06 9.71
CA PRO A 524 -22.41 18.00 11.18
C PRO A 524 -22.36 16.58 11.78
N TYR A 525 -22.64 15.56 10.97
CA TYR A 525 -22.60 14.16 11.37
C TYR A 525 -21.27 13.47 11.09
N MET A 526 -20.37 14.13 10.36
CA MET A 526 -19.02 13.66 10.06
C MET A 526 -18.04 14.50 10.88
N LEU A 527 -17.62 13.98 12.03
CA LEU A 527 -16.73 14.70 12.92
C LEU A 527 -15.28 14.67 12.39
N TRP A 528 -14.48 15.63 12.84
CA TRP A 528 -13.04 15.52 12.66
C TRP A 528 -12.48 14.43 13.56
N GLU A 529 -11.73 13.49 12.98
CA GLU A 529 -11.08 12.39 13.71
C GLU A 529 -10.26 12.92 14.88
N PHE A 530 -9.32 13.83 14.64
CA PHE A 530 -8.36 14.29 15.64
C PHE A 530 -8.92 15.26 16.70
N TYR A 531 -10.24 15.49 16.70
CA TYR A 531 -10.98 16.08 17.83
C TYR A 531 -11.61 15.05 18.76
N ASN A 532 -11.71 13.80 18.33
CA ASN A 532 -12.48 12.76 19.01
C ASN A 532 -11.65 11.49 19.25
N ILE A 533 -10.64 11.26 18.41
CA ILE A 533 -9.78 10.09 18.35
C ILE A 533 -8.33 10.56 18.17
N TRP A 534 -7.42 10.09 19.01
CA TRP A 534 -5.99 10.14 18.74
C TRP A 534 -5.49 8.76 18.34
N GLU A 535 -4.31 8.67 17.74
CA GLU A 535 -3.73 7.40 17.33
C GLU A 535 -2.28 7.25 17.78
N THR A 536 -1.86 6.00 17.99
CA THR A 536 -0.44 5.64 18.10
C THR A 536 0.28 5.89 16.75
N PRO A 537 1.63 5.79 16.67
CA PRO A 537 2.36 6.15 15.45
C PRO A 537 1.77 5.54 14.18
N TYR A 538 1.56 6.40 13.18
CA TYR A 538 0.91 6.06 11.91
C TYR A 538 1.88 5.31 10.98
N SER A 539 1.34 4.38 10.19
CA SER A 539 2.10 3.57 9.22
C SER A 539 3.38 2.94 9.81
N PRO A 540 3.28 2.17 10.90
CA PRO A 540 4.44 1.64 11.61
C PRO A 540 5.27 0.71 10.71
N THR A 541 6.57 0.94 10.65
CA THR A 541 7.58 0.04 10.04
C THR A 541 8.44 -0.67 11.08
N ASN A 542 8.34 -0.24 12.34
CA ASN A 542 8.97 -0.90 13.49
C ASN A 542 7.99 -1.89 14.14
N PHE A 543 8.46 -3.10 14.42
CA PHE A 543 7.68 -4.16 15.07
C PHE A 543 7.39 -3.90 16.56
N ASP A 544 7.95 -2.85 17.16
CA ASP A 544 7.78 -2.54 18.59
C ASP A 544 6.39 -1.98 18.95
N PHE A 545 5.68 -1.35 17.99
CA PHE A 545 4.34 -0.75 18.18
C PHE A 545 4.17 0.03 19.50
N PRO A 546 4.93 1.13 19.70
CA PRO A 546 4.87 1.88 20.95
C PRO A 546 3.48 2.48 21.16
N CYS A 547 2.97 2.41 22.41
CA CYS A 547 1.68 3.02 22.76
C CYS A 547 1.80 4.50 23.11
N THR A 548 2.57 5.25 22.34
CA THR A 548 2.75 6.71 22.51
C THR A 548 1.82 7.48 21.58
N LEU A 549 1.62 8.77 21.86
CA LEU A 549 0.92 9.66 20.94
C LEU A 549 1.67 9.70 19.59
N GLY A 550 0.98 9.33 18.51
CA GLY A 550 1.44 9.52 17.14
C GLY A 550 0.76 10.72 16.48
N ARG A 551 -0.58 10.74 16.47
CA ARG A 551 -1.38 11.81 15.85
C ARG A 551 -2.64 12.13 16.66
N PRO A 552 -3.12 13.38 16.67
CA PRO A 552 -2.44 14.57 16.15
C PRO A 552 -1.25 14.95 17.04
N GLU A 553 -0.25 15.61 16.47
CA GLU A 553 0.87 16.14 17.24
C GLU A 553 0.42 17.30 18.16
N GLY A 554 1.07 17.46 19.31
CA GLY A 554 0.91 18.65 20.15
C GLY A 554 -0.38 18.74 20.99
N ILE A 555 -1.14 17.65 21.15
CA ILE A 555 -2.22 17.59 22.15
C ILE A 555 -1.67 17.34 23.56
N SER A 556 -2.27 17.96 24.57
CA SER A 556 -1.90 17.74 25.97
C SER A 556 -2.35 16.35 26.45
N ASP A 557 -1.67 15.81 27.47
CA ASP A 557 -2.02 14.53 28.07
C ASP A 557 -3.46 14.56 28.61
N GLU A 558 -3.89 15.65 29.26
CA GLU A 558 -5.25 15.77 29.80
C GLU A 558 -6.33 15.69 28.72
N LYS A 559 -6.06 16.29 27.55
CA LYS A 559 -6.98 16.22 26.41
C LYS A 559 -6.98 14.83 25.80
N ARG A 560 -5.80 14.24 25.62
CA ARG A 560 -5.62 12.89 25.07
C ARG A 560 -6.37 11.85 25.91
N ASP A 561 -6.28 11.95 27.22
CA ASP A 561 -6.89 10.99 28.15
C ASP A 561 -8.43 11.00 28.08
N GLY A 562 -9.02 12.15 27.71
CA GLY A 562 -10.47 12.33 27.53
C GLY A 562 -11.01 11.96 26.14
N MET A 563 -10.16 11.58 25.17
CA MET A 563 -10.53 11.23 23.79
C MET A 563 -10.55 9.71 23.59
N MET A 564 -11.25 9.19 22.59
CA MET A 564 -11.03 7.79 22.16
C MET A 564 -9.66 7.64 21.50
N TYR A 565 -9.21 6.40 21.27
CA TYR A 565 -7.96 6.20 20.51
C TYR A 565 -7.88 4.91 19.70
N ILE A 566 -7.07 4.97 18.65
CA ILE A 566 -6.74 3.85 17.75
C ILE A 566 -5.31 3.39 18.03
N ALA A 567 -5.14 2.10 18.22
CA ALA A 567 -3.85 1.43 18.20
C ALA A 567 -3.55 1.00 16.75
N ASN A 568 -2.66 1.74 16.09
CA ASN A 568 -2.13 1.42 14.76
C ASN A 568 -1.20 0.20 14.85
N HIS A 569 -1.71 -0.99 14.50
CA HIS A 569 -1.01 -2.27 14.57
C HIS A 569 -0.94 -2.96 13.20
N ASN A 570 -0.67 -2.16 12.17
CA ASN A 570 -0.56 -2.56 10.77
C ASN A 570 0.90 -2.46 10.31
N LEU A 571 1.72 -3.49 10.60
CA LEU A 571 3.15 -3.47 10.25
C LEU A 571 3.34 -3.30 8.74
N ASN A 572 4.12 -2.31 8.33
CA ASN A 572 4.47 -2.05 6.95
C ASN A 572 5.91 -2.44 6.66
N VAL A 573 6.17 -2.84 5.42
CA VAL A 573 7.51 -2.91 4.85
C VAL A 573 7.65 -1.88 3.75
N GLU A 574 8.80 -1.22 3.74
CA GLU A 574 9.16 -0.27 2.70
C GLU A 574 9.68 -1.04 1.48
N VAL A 575 9.02 -0.86 0.33
CA VAL A 575 9.48 -1.38 -0.95
C VAL A 575 9.83 -0.24 -1.88
N SER A 576 11.03 -0.28 -2.44
CA SER A 576 11.46 0.67 -3.47
C SER A 576 11.13 0.11 -4.85
N ILE A 577 10.18 0.73 -5.55
CA ILE A 577 9.81 0.38 -6.91
C ILE A 577 10.08 1.58 -7.80
N ALA A 578 10.97 1.43 -8.80
CA ALA A 578 11.30 2.49 -9.75
C ALA A 578 11.73 3.83 -9.09
N GLY A 579 12.44 3.78 -7.96
CA GLY A 579 12.91 4.95 -7.22
C GLY A 579 11.87 5.62 -6.32
N ALA A 580 10.62 5.13 -6.30
CA ALA A 580 9.62 5.54 -5.33
C ALA A 580 9.59 4.54 -4.17
N SER A 581 9.63 5.07 -2.94
CA SER A 581 9.36 4.29 -1.75
C SER A 581 7.86 4.14 -1.56
N LEU A 582 7.39 2.90 -1.42
CA LEU A 582 6.00 2.56 -1.15
C LEU A 582 5.95 1.69 0.10
N LEU A 583 5.08 2.05 1.05
CA LEU A 583 4.74 1.18 2.17
C LEU A 583 3.67 0.18 1.73
N ILE A 584 3.94 -1.10 1.98
CA ILE A 584 2.98 -2.18 1.80
C ILE A 584 2.85 -3.00 3.09
N PRO A 585 1.71 -3.67 3.32
CA PRO A 585 1.55 -4.53 4.49
C PRO A 585 2.62 -5.63 4.57
N ASN A 586 3.16 -5.85 5.76
CA ASN A 586 4.06 -6.97 6.02
C ASN A 586 3.26 -8.27 6.12
N THR A 587 2.95 -8.89 4.97
CA THR A 587 2.16 -10.12 4.94
C THR A 587 2.90 -11.34 5.50
N VAL A 588 4.23 -11.29 5.60
CA VAL A 588 5.06 -12.42 6.07
C VAL A 588 4.92 -12.60 7.57
N GLU A 589 4.87 -11.50 8.32
CA GLU A 589 4.83 -11.52 9.78
C GLU A 589 3.41 -11.52 10.37
N LEU A 590 2.35 -11.60 9.55
CA LEU A 590 0.96 -11.52 10.03
C LEU A 590 0.62 -12.53 11.14
N ASN A 591 1.20 -13.73 11.11
CA ASN A 591 0.98 -14.74 12.17
C ASN A 591 1.52 -14.29 13.54
N VAL A 592 2.53 -13.43 13.54
CA VAL A 592 3.13 -12.81 14.74
C VAL A 592 2.43 -11.49 15.05
N THR A 593 2.34 -10.59 14.07
CA THR A 593 1.75 -9.25 14.21
C THR A 593 0.32 -9.35 14.73
N ASN A 594 -0.54 -10.15 14.12
CA ASN A 594 -1.93 -10.35 14.57
C ASN A 594 -2.06 -11.39 15.69
N GLY A 595 -0.95 -11.78 16.33
CA GLY A 595 -0.91 -12.79 17.38
C GLY A 595 -1.52 -12.32 18.70
N LEU A 596 -1.92 -13.30 19.51
CA LEU A 596 -2.44 -13.08 20.86
C LEU A 596 -1.35 -12.68 21.87
N ASN A 597 -0.14 -13.21 21.70
CA ASN A 597 0.96 -13.04 22.63
C ASN A 597 2.29 -13.03 21.88
N GLY A 598 3.33 -12.58 22.56
CA GLY A 598 4.71 -12.55 22.05
C GLY A 598 5.12 -11.17 21.56
N THR A 599 6.41 -11.02 21.31
CA THR A 599 7.01 -9.79 20.82
C THR A 599 6.41 -9.41 19.46
N GLY A 600 6.02 -8.13 19.30
CA GLY A 600 5.40 -7.61 18.08
C GLY A 600 3.93 -8.00 17.87
N SER A 601 3.31 -8.70 18.82
CA SER A 601 1.92 -9.15 18.72
C SER A 601 0.91 -8.07 19.11
N LEU A 602 -0.29 -8.15 18.53
CA LEU A 602 -1.40 -7.24 18.83
C LEU A 602 -1.81 -7.32 20.30
N GLY A 603 -1.82 -8.53 20.88
CA GLY A 603 -2.15 -8.69 22.29
C GLY A 603 -1.11 -8.06 23.22
N LEU A 604 0.18 -8.09 22.86
CA LEU A 604 1.20 -7.36 23.62
C LEU A 604 0.96 -5.85 23.58
N MET A 605 0.73 -5.29 22.39
CA MET A 605 0.43 -3.85 22.24
C MET A 605 -0.83 -3.46 23.02
N SER A 606 -1.92 -4.22 22.89
CA SER A 606 -3.18 -3.96 23.60
C SER A 606 -3.00 -3.95 25.12
N ASN A 607 -2.24 -4.90 25.66
CA ASN A 607 -1.94 -4.96 27.09
C ASN A 607 -1.05 -3.80 27.54
N GLN A 608 -0.01 -3.48 26.77
CA GLN A 608 0.88 -2.35 27.07
C GLN A 608 0.12 -1.02 27.06
N CYS A 609 -0.71 -0.79 26.04
CA CYS A 609 -1.59 0.38 25.98
C CYS A 609 -2.54 0.48 27.17
N THR A 610 -3.07 -0.66 27.62
CA THR A 610 -3.95 -0.69 28.79
C THR A 610 -3.22 -0.29 30.06
N VAL A 611 -1.95 -0.70 30.21
CA VAL A 611 -1.09 -0.30 31.34
C VAL A 611 -0.74 1.18 31.26
N ASP A 612 -0.34 1.66 30.09
CA ASP A 612 0.16 3.03 29.91
C ASP A 612 -0.95 4.09 30.04
N HIS A 613 -2.14 3.80 29.53
CA HIS A 613 -3.27 4.75 29.49
C HIS A 613 -4.39 4.42 30.49
N GLY A 614 -4.24 3.37 31.30
CA GLY A 614 -5.24 2.92 32.27
C GLY A 614 -6.52 2.35 31.67
N ARG A 615 -6.58 2.19 30.34
CA ARG A 615 -7.71 1.62 29.59
C ARG A 615 -7.23 1.09 28.23
N PRO A 616 -7.87 0.06 27.67
CA PRO A 616 -7.50 -0.47 26.37
C PRO A 616 -7.84 0.51 25.22
N PRO A 617 -7.23 0.32 24.03
CA PRO A 617 -7.59 1.06 22.83
C PRO A 617 -9.07 0.91 22.49
N ASN A 618 -9.70 1.94 21.93
CA ASN A 618 -11.06 1.82 21.41
C ASN A 618 -11.08 0.99 20.12
N PHE A 619 -10.01 1.10 19.33
CA PHE A 619 -9.90 0.40 18.06
C PHE A 619 -8.52 -0.20 17.87
N LEU A 620 -8.50 -1.46 17.44
CA LEU A 620 -7.30 -2.21 17.06
C LEU A 620 -7.23 -2.22 15.54
N LEU A 621 -6.40 -1.36 14.95
CA LEU A 621 -6.28 -1.21 13.51
C LEU A 621 -5.26 -2.20 12.96
N VAL A 622 -5.74 -3.14 12.13
CA VAL A 622 -4.93 -4.27 11.64
C VAL A 622 -5.07 -4.47 10.14
N ASP A 623 -3.99 -4.97 9.54
CA ASP A 623 -4.00 -5.55 8.19
C ASP A 623 -4.32 -7.05 8.27
N TYR A 624 -5.05 -7.56 7.27
CA TYR A 624 -5.42 -8.98 7.15
C TYR A 624 -5.98 -9.56 8.45
N TYR A 625 -7.06 -8.96 8.96
CA TYR A 625 -7.68 -9.32 10.26
C TYR A 625 -7.97 -10.83 10.42
N ASN A 626 -8.13 -11.55 9.31
CA ASN A 626 -8.44 -12.98 9.26
C ASN A 626 -7.20 -13.90 9.36
N ILE A 627 -5.99 -13.34 9.43
CA ILE A 627 -4.72 -14.06 9.56
C ILE A 627 -4.06 -13.67 10.87
N GLY A 628 -3.58 -14.66 11.63
CA GLY A 628 -2.90 -14.47 12.91
C GLY A 628 -2.56 -15.83 13.52
N SER A 629 -2.06 -15.84 14.77
CA SER A 629 -1.61 -17.05 15.49
C SER A 629 -2.64 -18.20 15.47
N PHE A 630 -3.91 -17.85 15.38
CA PHE A 630 -5.01 -18.73 14.97
C PHE A 630 -6.07 -17.87 14.28
N ASN A 631 -7.01 -18.52 13.59
CA ASN A 631 -8.06 -17.78 12.89
C ASN A 631 -9.00 -17.07 13.89
N GLY A 632 -9.01 -15.74 13.84
CA GLY A 632 -9.76 -14.88 14.77
C GLY A 632 -8.97 -14.37 15.97
N SER A 633 -7.64 -14.52 16.00
CA SER A 633 -6.80 -14.05 17.12
C SER A 633 -6.97 -12.58 17.45
N VAL A 634 -7.15 -11.70 16.45
CA VAL A 634 -7.40 -10.27 16.67
C VAL A 634 -8.71 -10.00 17.42
N PHE A 635 -9.74 -10.82 17.19
CA PHE A 635 -11.01 -10.72 17.90
C PHE A 635 -10.91 -11.27 19.32
N GLU A 636 -10.05 -12.25 19.56
CA GLU A 636 -9.75 -12.69 20.92
C GLU A 636 -9.01 -11.60 21.71
N VAL A 637 -8.05 -10.89 21.10
CA VAL A 637 -7.40 -9.72 21.73
C VAL A 637 -8.45 -8.67 22.10
N ALA A 638 -9.34 -8.30 21.17
CA ALA A 638 -10.41 -7.35 21.46
C ALA A 638 -11.35 -7.84 22.57
N ALA A 639 -11.68 -9.14 22.60
CA ALA A 639 -12.52 -9.72 23.65
C ALA A 639 -11.83 -9.66 25.03
N GLN A 640 -10.53 -9.97 25.11
CA GLN A 640 -9.75 -9.88 26.34
C GLN A 640 -9.65 -8.44 26.84
N ALA A 641 -9.42 -7.47 25.96
CA ALA A 641 -9.41 -6.04 26.29
C ALA A 641 -10.77 -5.58 26.87
N ASN A 642 -11.87 -6.17 26.40
CA ASN A 642 -13.21 -5.89 26.89
C ASN A 642 -13.64 -6.71 28.11
N ASN A 643 -12.80 -7.62 28.60
CA ASN A 643 -13.17 -8.60 29.64
C ASN A 643 -14.43 -9.41 29.28
N VAL A 644 -14.51 -9.90 28.04
CA VAL A 644 -15.55 -10.82 27.56
C VAL A 644 -14.90 -12.08 26.96
N THR A 645 -15.65 -13.17 26.89
CA THR A 645 -15.11 -14.45 26.37
C THR A 645 -15.27 -14.54 24.86
N TYR A 646 -14.18 -14.74 24.13
CA TYR A 646 -14.24 -15.07 22.71
C TYR A 646 -14.57 -16.55 22.50
N ASN A 647 -15.76 -16.83 21.97
CA ASN A 647 -16.25 -18.19 21.69
C ASN A 647 -16.85 -18.32 20.28
N ARG A 648 -16.65 -17.30 19.45
CA ARG A 648 -17.20 -17.23 18.10
C ARG A 648 -16.29 -17.95 17.12
N LYS A 649 -16.89 -18.57 16.12
CA LYS A 649 -16.14 -19.09 14.98
C LYS A 649 -15.82 -17.93 14.06
N CYS A 650 -14.53 -17.67 13.86
CA CYS A 650 -14.02 -16.77 12.85
C CYS A 650 -12.95 -17.51 12.05
N CYS A 651 -12.61 -17.10 10.85
CA CYS A 651 -13.18 -16.08 9.98
C CYS A 651 -13.45 -16.76 8.64
N GLY A 652 -13.96 -16.02 7.65
CA GLY A 652 -13.93 -16.48 6.27
C GLY A 652 -12.52 -17.02 5.92
N THR A 653 -12.45 -18.16 5.24
CA THR A 653 -11.19 -18.62 4.63
C THR A 653 -11.31 -18.38 3.15
N GLU A 654 -10.38 -17.60 2.58
CA GLU A 654 -10.18 -17.65 1.13
C GLU A 654 -9.89 -19.11 0.77
N SER A 655 -10.61 -19.67 -0.21
CA SER A 655 -10.33 -21.01 -0.70
C SER A 655 -8.88 -21.05 -1.19
N LEU A 656 -8.01 -21.70 -0.42
CA LEU A 656 -6.61 -22.01 -0.74
C LEU A 656 -6.47 -23.01 -1.89
N ALA A 657 -7.35 -22.96 -2.89
CA ALA A 657 -7.20 -23.72 -4.13
C ALA A 657 -6.09 -23.15 -5.03
N CYS A 658 -4.97 -22.68 -4.47
CA CYS A 658 -3.67 -22.60 -5.15
C CYS A 658 -2.48 -22.27 -4.22
N VAL A 659 -2.29 -22.94 -3.08
CA VAL A 659 -0.96 -22.93 -2.43
C VAL A 659 -0.63 -24.32 -1.91
N LEU A 660 -0.26 -25.19 -2.84
CA LEU A 660 0.71 -26.28 -2.69
C LEU A 660 0.75 -27.01 -4.04
N ALA A 661 1.27 -26.33 -5.07
CA ALA A 661 1.93 -27.07 -6.13
C ALA A 661 3.13 -27.74 -5.46
N LYS A 662 2.96 -29.00 -5.04
CA LYS A 662 4.09 -29.84 -4.64
C LYS A 662 5.12 -29.71 -5.77
N PRO A 663 6.37 -29.31 -5.49
CA PRO A 663 7.37 -29.19 -6.54
C PRO A 663 7.46 -30.55 -7.21
N THR A 664 7.12 -30.61 -8.50
CA THR A 664 7.26 -31.85 -9.26
C THR A 664 8.73 -32.24 -9.25
N VAL A 665 9.01 -33.54 -9.25
CA VAL A 665 10.39 -34.09 -9.24
C VAL A 665 11.25 -33.50 -10.37
N THR A 666 10.63 -33.02 -11.45
CA THR A 666 11.25 -32.26 -12.53
C THR A 666 11.81 -30.90 -12.10
N TYR A 667 11.14 -30.16 -11.21
CA TYR A 667 11.61 -28.88 -10.68
C TYR A 667 12.78 -29.07 -9.71
N LEU A 668 12.68 -30.06 -8.82
CA LEU A 668 13.79 -30.42 -7.93
C LEU A 668 14.99 -30.94 -8.73
N GLY A 669 14.75 -31.76 -9.76
CA GLY A 669 15.79 -32.23 -10.67
C GLY A 669 16.46 -31.11 -11.47
N LEU A 670 15.70 -30.08 -11.85
CA LEU A 670 16.25 -28.91 -12.56
C LEU A 670 17.05 -28.01 -11.62
N VAL A 671 16.60 -27.80 -10.39
CA VAL A 671 17.36 -27.06 -9.38
C VAL A 671 18.66 -27.80 -9.02
N VAL A 672 18.60 -29.12 -8.82
CA VAL A 672 19.79 -29.94 -8.55
C VAL A 672 20.73 -29.96 -9.76
N ALA A 673 20.22 -30.08 -10.98
CA ALA A 673 21.05 -30.03 -12.19
C ALA A 673 21.72 -28.66 -12.39
N VAL A 674 21.03 -27.57 -12.08
CA VAL A 674 21.58 -26.21 -12.14
C VAL A 674 22.63 -26.02 -11.04
N VAL A 675 22.39 -26.50 -9.82
CA VAL A 675 23.37 -26.43 -8.72
C VAL A 675 24.60 -27.30 -9.02
N VAL A 676 24.42 -28.51 -9.57
CA VAL A 676 25.55 -29.37 -9.98
C VAL A 676 26.32 -28.77 -11.15
N ALA A 677 25.65 -28.13 -12.12
CA ALA A 677 26.28 -27.42 -13.22
C ALA A 677 26.93 -26.08 -12.82
N MET A 678 26.61 -25.54 -11.63
CA MET A 678 27.30 -24.38 -11.05
C MET A 678 28.46 -24.79 -10.14
N ILE A 679 28.50 -26.04 -9.67
CA ILE A 679 29.56 -26.58 -8.80
C ILE A 679 30.67 -27.28 -9.60
N LEU A 680 30.33 -27.90 -10.74
CA LEU A 680 31.29 -28.39 -11.75
C LEU A 680 31.73 -27.25 -12.66
#